data_AF-A0A7K2PYH1-F1
#
_entry.id   AF-A0A7K2PYH1-F1
#
_cell.length_a   1.000
_cell.length_b   1.000
_cell.length_c   1.000
_cell.angle_alpha   90.00
_cell.angle_beta   90.00
_cell.angle_gamma   90.00
#
_symmetry.space_group_name_H-M   'P 1'
#
loop_
_entity.id
_entity.type
_entity.pdbx_description
1 polymer ?
#
loop_
_entity_poly.entity_id
_entity_poly.type
_entity_poly.pdbx_seq_one_letter_code
_entity_poly.pdbx_strand_id
1 'polypeptide(L)'
;MNPTRRTVLLAATAAALLPALPAKAATATATALQPYATYWYPDSLPSGSPGAGITWRSLKPWRAADDADLAFNAASVPLAARFTPTPANPTARAGQARIQSLVSFGPTAGNPSQGSATSDYYAFGHWAYVDELVFWGGSSGEGLILAPNAPIVDAAHRHGVPVLGTIFLPPVAYGGLLRWTRDLVQKDAAGRYPLADRLVAVATAYGFDGWFVNAETGGGDPALGADMLGFVRELTSLSRARGQRVTWYDSMTVNGTVSWQGALNSRNQAFFEAADDMFVDFRWTAGALASSGTLAQQLGRSRYALWAGVDVEAGGWNTSENWDAIVPRDKPHVTSIGLYRPEWTRNHLPSDQRSPQDFHAADDRFWTGASLDPSQPDDTDAWRAPAVSVADRSTVTALPFASVFNTGHGLRWYEEGAVTSETAWNHLGLQDRLPSRRWVARTEGARPTVSFDFADAWRGGSSVLVAGAPDAPVTVDLYTVRLPISGDTVVELTHRTDEGEVGVELAVATAEPAAPGATPPYTYLPVTGGDGWRTSTVRLTGLSGAVHALGVRLTGTGPVKWRLGGLAVYDTRRTPCPPSGLRVTAASGGDLRLAWNPAPGAVRHYTLHRLLPDGTRRFLGGTCQRAWFVAGLRPEQGERQARLELRAVGEQYTSSDPVTVTHAW
;
A
#
# COMPACT_ATOMS: atom_id res chain seq x y z
N MET A 1 -51.21 0.60 6.33
CA MET A 1 -52.32 1.15 7.14
C MET A 1 -51.82 1.40 8.55
N ASN A 2 -51.96 2.62 9.07
CA ASN A 2 -51.84 2.97 10.50
C ASN A 2 -53.13 3.70 10.87
N PRO A 3 -53.82 3.31 11.95
CA PRO A 3 -53.87 4.15 13.16
C PRO A 3 -54.00 3.30 14.46
N THR A 4 -53.91 3.77 15.72
CA THR A 4 -53.51 5.04 16.39
C THR A 4 -53.33 4.79 17.90
N ARG A 5 -52.61 5.67 18.60
CA ARG A 5 -52.56 5.77 20.09
C ARG A 5 -53.94 6.11 20.70
N ARG A 6 -54.18 5.71 21.96
CA ARG A 6 -54.93 6.54 22.93
C ARG A 6 -54.58 6.26 24.40
N THR A 7 -54.77 7.30 25.22
CA THR A 7 -54.24 7.51 26.58
C THR A 7 -55.32 7.36 27.65
N VAL A 8 -54.95 7.06 28.91
CA VAL A 8 -55.76 7.36 30.12
C VAL A 8 -54.84 7.98 31.20
N LEU A 9 -55.40 8.85 32.06
CA LEU A 9 -54.70 9.77 32.98
C LEU A 9 -55.21 9.65 34.43
N LEU A 10 -54.36 10.01 35.41
CA LEU A 10 -54.68 10.47 36.79
C LEU A 10 -55.23 9.40 37.80
N ALA A 11 -55.05 9.53 39.14
CA ALA A 11 -54.61 10.67 39.97
C ALA A 11 -53.86 10.26 41.27
N ALA A 12 -53.14 11.24 41.87
CA ALA A 12 -53.00 11.61 43.31
C ALA A 12 -53.12 10.57 44.46
N THR A 13 -52.44 10.64 45.63
CA THR A 13 -51.34 11.48 46.19
C THR A 13 -50.93 10.87 47.54
N ALA A 14 -49.64 10.81 47.87
CA ALA A 14 -49.14 10.74 49.26
C ALA A 14 -47.67 11.20 49.32
N ALA A 15 -47.30 11.97 50.34
CA ALA A 15 -45.94 12.48 50.52
C ALA A 15 -45.30 11.88 51.78
N ALA A 16 -44.05 11.43 51.67
CA ALA A 16 -42.97 11.63 52.67
C ALA A 16 -41.73 10.77 52.33
N LEU A 17 -40.58 11.20 52.86
CA LEU A 17 -39.28 10.51 52.91
C LEU A 17 -38.51 10.41 51.58
N LEU A 18 -37.46 11.23 51.48
CA LEU A 18 -36.39 11.13 50.49
C LEU A 18 -35.40 10.01 50.91
N PRO A 19 -35.20 8.95 50.12
CA PRO A 19 -33.93 8.26 50.07
C PRO A 19 -32.98 9.03 49.13
N ALA A 20 -31.73 9.20 49.53
CA ALA A 20 -30.71 9.70 48.61
C ALA A 20 -30.58 8.69 47.45
N LEU A 21 -30.94 9.11 46.23
CA LEU A 21 -30.66 8.32 45.04
C LEU A 21 -29.14 8.14 44.95
N PRO A 22 -28.63 6.91 44.74
CA PRO A 22 -27.21 6.73 44.48
C PRO A 22 -26.87 7.57 43.26
N ALA A 23 -25.77 8.31 43.33
CA ALA A 23 -25.24 8.98 42.15
C ALA A 23 -25.18 7.95 41.04
N LYS A 24 -25.87 8.20 39.92
CA LYS A 24 -25.65 7.43 38.71
C LYS A 24 -24.19 7.64 38.35
N ALA A 25 -23.35 6.67 38.72
CA ALA A 25 -22.07 6.50 38.09
C ALA A 25 -22.38 6.49 36.60
N ALA A 26 -21.91 7.52 35.89
CA ALA A 26 -21.89 7.47 34.45
C ALA A 26 -21.04 6.25 34.14
N THR A 27 -21.68 5.16 33.70
CA THR A 27 -21.01 4.01 33.14
C THR A 27 -20.17 4.57 32.02
N ALA A 28 -18.86 4.70 32.26
CA ALA A 28 -17.94 5.12 31.24
C ALA A 28 -18.09 4.12 30.10
N THR A 29 -18.73 4.55 29.01
CA THR A 29 -18.76 3.80 27.77
C THR A 29 -17.30 3.55 27.43
N ALA A 30 -16.87 2.29 27.51
CA ALA A 30 -15.48 1.92 27.31
C ALA A 30 -15.00 2.54 26.00
N THR A 31 -14.06 3.48 26.09
CA THR A 31 -13.61 4.26 24.95
C THR A 31 -12.98 3.29 23.96
N ALA A 32 -13.55 3.16 22.76
CA ALA A 32 -13.02 2.23 21.76
C ALA A 32 -11.56 2.58 21.46
N LEU A 33 -10.62 1.69 21.84
CA LEU A 33 -9.19 1.98 21.78
C LEU A 33 -8.56 1.63 20.43
N GLN A 34 -9.22 0.83 19.58
CA GLN A 34 -8.73 0.52 18.23
C GLN A 34 -8.59 1.82 17.40
N PRO A 35 -7.39 2.17 16.91
CA PRO A 35 -7.21 3.28 15.98
C PRO A 35 -7.58 2.86 14.55
N TYR A 36 -8.14 3.79 13.80
CA TYR A 36 -8.58 3.60 12.41
C TYR A 36 -8.02 4.68 11.46
N ALA A 37 -8.03 4.40 10.16
CA ALA A 37 -7.80 5.41 9.12
C ALA A 37 -8.74 6.60 9.34
N THR A 38 -8.22 7.82 9.28
CA THR A 38 -8.98 9.00 9.70
C THR A 38 -9.65 9.68 8.51
N TYR A 39 -10.92 10.03 8.71
CA TYR A 39 -11.78 10.69 7.75
C TYR A 39 -12.54 11.87 8.37
N TRP A 40 -12.93 12.83 7.53
CA TRP A 40 -13.61 14.07 7.94
C TRP A 40 -14.68 14.50 6.93
N TYR A 41 -15.61 15.33 7.38
CA TYR A 41 -16.34 16.26 6.52
C TYR A 41 -15.57 17.60 6.45
N PRO A 42 -15.73 18.41 5.38
CA PRO A 42 -15.07 19.71 5.27
C PRO A 42 -15.40 20.62 6.46
N ASP A 43 -16.68 20.83 6.75
CA ASP A 43 -17.15 21.42 8.01
C ASP A 43 -18.51 20.89 8.48
N SER A 44 -19.59 21.13 7.71
CA SER A 44 -20.95 20.72 8.10
C SER A 44 -21.10 19.21 8.16
N LEU A 45 -21.58 18.68 9.28
CA LEU A 45 -21.85 17.25 9.43
C LEU A 45 -23.19 16.85 8.75
N PRO A 46 -23.46 15.54 8.54
CA PRO A 46 -24.80 15.06 8.20
C PRO A 46 -25.80 15.30 9.34
N SER A 47 -27.10 15.16 9.04
CA SER A 47 -28.16 15.25 10.04
C SER A 47 -28.42 13.92 10.74
N GLY A 48 -28.64 13.95 12.05
CA GLY A 48 -28.94 12.75 12.86
C GLY A 48 -27.73 12.31 13.68
N SER A 49 -27.55 11.00 13.82
CA SER A 49 -26.40 10.39 14.50
C SER A 49 -25.65 9.48 13.53
N PRO A 50 -24.31 9.34 13.66
CA PRO A 50 -23.54 8.37 12.89
C PRO A 50 -24.00 6.94 13.16
N GLY A 51 -23.81 6.06 12.17
CA GLY A 51 -23.98 4.62 12.33
C GLY A 51 -22.95 4.00 13.29
N ALA A 52 -23.16 2.73 13.68
CA ALA A 52 -22.21 2.01 14.51
C ALA A 52 -20.82 1.95 13.84
N GLY A 53 -19.77 2.27 14.59
CA GLY A 53 -18.39 2.35 14.08
C GLY A 53 -18.04 3.63 13.30
N ILE A 54 -19.01 4.51 13.04
CA ILE A 54 -18.79 5.78 12.31
C ILE A 54 -18.59 6.92 13.31
N THR A 55 -17.67 7.83 13.03
CA THR A 55 -17.39 9.05 13.82
C THR A 55 -17.32 10.27 12.91
N TRP A 56 -18.41 11.03 12.85
CA TRP A 56 -18.45 12.28 12.11
C TRP A 56 -17.61 13.37 12.79
N ARG A 57 -16.74 14.02 12.02
CA ARG A 57 -15.84 15.08 12.48
C ARG A 57 -15.61 16.11 11.38
N SER A 58 -15.49 17.38 11.74
CA SER A 58 -15.10 18.47 10.84
C SER A 58 -13.57 18.52 10.70
N LEU A 59 -13.05 18.80 9.50
CA LEU A 59 -11.62 19.01 9.25
C LEU A 59 -11.15 20.38 9.75
N LYS A 60 -12.02 21.40 9.71
CA LYS A 60 -11.71 22.79 10.07
C LYS A 60 -11.04 22.98 11.45
N PRO A 61 -11.48 22.32 12.56
CA PRO A 61 -10.80 22.40 13.85
C PRO A 61 -9.58 21.48 13.98
N TRP A 62 -9.33 20.52 13.08
CA TRP A 62 -8.26 19.53 13.24
C TRP A 62 -6.87 20.17 13.42
N ARG A 63 -6.08 19.60 14.33
CA ARG A 63 -4.66 19.88 14.55
C ARG A 63 -3.96 18.55 14.87
N ALA A 64 -2.72 18.40 14.41
CA ALA A 64 -1.90 17.22 14.70
C ALA A 64 -1.69 16.96 16.22
N ALA A 65 -1.67 18.02 17.05
CA ALA A 65 -1.50 17.89 18.50
C ALA A 65 -2.72 17.29 19.24
N ASP A 66 -3.91 17.42 18.65
CA ASP A 66 -5.18 16.96 19.24
C ASP A 66 -5.60 15.58 18.71
N ASP A 67 -4.84 15.02 17.77
CA ASP A 67 -5.14 13.77 17.08
C ASP A 67 -4.53 12.56 17.83
N ALA A 68 -5.37 11.93 18.66
CA ALA A 68 -4.98 10.79 19.50
C ALA A 68 -4.59 9.52 18.72
N ASP A 69 -4.92 9.45 17.42
CA ASP A 69 -4.63 8.30 16.55
C ASP A 69 -3.44 8.57 15.60
N LEU A 70 -2.92 9.81 15.54
CA LEU A 70 -1.81 10.21 14.67
C LEU A 70 -0.57 9.34 14.82
N ALA A 71 -0.20 8.92 16.04
CA ALA A 71 0.97 8.07 16.27
C ALA A 71 0.86 6.66 15.65
N PHE A 72 -0.38 6.22 15.35
CA PHE A 72 -0.70 4.93 14.70
C PHE A 72 -0.94 5.10 13.19
N ASN A 73 -1.34 6.31 12.74
CA ASN A 73 -1.63 6.64 11.35
C ASN A 73 -0.49 7.37 10.59
N ALA A 74 0.55 7.84 11.28
CA ALA A 74 1.69 8.51 10.64
C ALA A 74 2.68 7.51 10.00
N ALA A 75 2.90 7.64 8.69
CA ALA A 75 3.95 6.95 7.96
C ALA A 75 5.33 7.28 8.53
N SER A 76 6.24 6.31 8.48
CA SER A 76 7.62 6.43 8.99
C SER A 76 8.68 6.15 7.93
N VAL A 77 8.32 5.53 6.82
CA VAL A 77 9.22 5.29 5.67
C VAL A 77 9.18 6.51 4.74
N PRO A 78 10.34 7.13 4.40
CA PRO A 78 10.38 8.20 3.41
C PRO A 78 10.23 7.66 1.98
N LEU A 79 9.63 8.45 1.10
CA LEU A 79 9.48 8.14 -0.33
C LEU A 79 10.85 7.87 -0.98
N ALA A 80 11.08 6.63 -1.41
CA ALA A 80 12.36 6.21 -1.97
C ALA A 80 12.55 6.69 -3.43
N ALA A 81 13.79 7.07 -3.77
CA ALA A 81 14.15 7.37 -5.16
C ALA A 81 14.09 6.09 -6.02
N ARG A 82 13.62 6.23 -7.27
CA ARG A 82 13.48 5.14 -8.24
C ARG A 82 14.46 5.30 -9.41
N PHE A 83 14.84 4.17 -10.01
CA PHE A 83 15.42 4.12 -11.35
C PHE A 83 14.63 3.16 -12.24
N THR A 84 14.75 3.36 -13.56
CA THR A 84 14.22 2.47 -14.59
C THR A 84 15.39 1.70 -15.23
N PRO A 85 15.46 0.36 -15.10
CA PRO A 85 16.43 -0.46 -15.83
C PRO A 85 16.03 -0.69 -17.30
N THR A 86 16.88 -1.37 -18.08
CA THR A 86 16.48 -1.98 -19.36
C THR A 86 15.16 -2.75 -19.20
N PRO A 87 14.09 -2.40 -19.95
CA PRO A 87 12.75 -2.98 -19.76
C PRO A 87 12.69 -4.51 -19.88
N ALA A 88 11.76 -5.13 -19.15
CA ALA A 88 11.59 -6.58 -19.13
C ALA A 88 11.32 -7.19 -20.52
N ASN A 89 10.63 -6.47 -21.42
CA ASN A 89 10.29 -6.91 -22.78
C ASN A 89 10.33 -5.74 -23.79
N PRO A 90 10.32 -6.01 -25.13
CA PRO A 90 10.35 -4.97 -26.17
C PRO A 90 9.08 -4.12 -26.33
N THR A 91 7.94 -4.46 -25.70
CA THR A 91 6.71 -3.67 -25.78
C THR A 91 6.62 -2.60 -24.68
N ALA A 92 7.17 -2.89 -23.49
CA ALA A 92 7.26 -1.96 -22.37
C ALA A 92 8.10 -0.72 -22.71
N ARG A 93 7.55 0.47 -22.50
CA ARG A 93 8.21 1.75 -22.80
C ARG A 93 8.75 2.41 -21.53
N ALA A 94 10.02 2.81 -21.55
CA ALA A 94 10.59 3.70 -20.55
C ALA A 94 10.26 5.17 -20.88
N GLY A 95 9.91 5.97 -19.86
CA GLY A 95 9.62 7.40 -20.02
C GLY A 95 8.35 7.75 -20.80
N GLN A 96 7.48 6.77 -21.07
CA GLN A 96 6.19 6.98 -21.74
C GLN A 96 5.06 6.33 -20.95
N ALA A 97 3.90 7.00 -20.90
CA ALA A 97 2.82 6.69 -19.97
C ALA A 97 3.29 6.58 -18.51
N ARG A 98 2.31 6.42 -17.64
CA ARG A 98 2.42 6.20 -16.21
C ARG A 98 1.19 5.38 -15.78
N ILE A 99 1.22 4.73 -14.62
CA ILE A 99 0.04 4.05 -14.05
C ILE A 99 -0.38 4.71 -12.73
N GLN A 100 -1.59 5.28 -12.67
CA GLN A 100 -2.22 5.63 -11.40
C GLN A 100 -3.16 4.49 -10.99
N SER A 101 -3.21 4.18 -9.69
CA SER A 101 -4.03 3.11 -9.13
C SER A 101 -4.93 3.65 -8.02
N LEU A 102 -6.26 3.62 -8.21
CA LEU A 102 -7.26 4.05 -7.22
C LEU A 102 -7.78 2.81 -6.48
N VAL A 103 -7.36 2.62 -5.23
CA VAL A 103 -7.53 1.35 -4.51
C VAL A 103 -8.31 1.53 -3.22
N SER A 104 -9.38 0.75 -3.06
CA SER A 104 -10.13 0.66 -1.80
C SER A 104 -9.59 -0.48 -0.93
N PHE A 105 -8.57 -0.18 -0.11
CA PHE A 105 -7.97 -1.15 0.81
C PHE A 105 -8.88 -1.55 2.01
N GLY A 106 -10.05 -0.91 2.14
CA GLY A 106 -11.02 -1.14 3.20
C GLY A 106 -12.10 -0.04 3.20
N PRO A 107 -13.16 -0.16 4.02
CA PRO A 107 -14.21 0.85 4.14
C PRO A 107 -13.65 2.21 4.63
N THR A 108 -14.40 3.31 4.46
CA THR A 108 -13.98 4.62 4.97
C THR A 108 -13.90 4.60 6.50
N ALA A 109 -14.95 4.08 7.14
CA ALA A 109 -15.02 3.86 8.58
C ALA A 109 -14.64 2.43 8.95
N GLY A 110 -13.88 2.26 10.04
CA GLY A 110 -13.51 0.94 10.55
C GLY A 110 -12.31 0.27 9.86
N ASN A 111 -11.67 0.90 8.88
CA ASN A 111 -10.40 0.45 8.30
C ASN A 111 -9.25 0.64 9.32
N PRO A 112 -8.64 -0.43 9.86
CA PRO A 112 -7.67 -0.31 10.96
C PRO A 112 -6.40 0.45 10.56
N SER A 113 -5.86 1.26 11.46
CA SER A 113 -4.63 2.04 11.20
C SER A 113 -3.42 1.17 10.87
N GLN A 114 -3.37 -0.06 11.39
CA GLN A 114 -2.17 -0.90 11.41
C GLN A 114 -2.48 -2.36 10.98
N GLY A 115 -3.42 -2.53 10.05
CA GLY A 115 -3.84 -3.85 9.59
C GLY A 115 -4.65 -4.64 10.63
N SER A 116 -4.81 -5.95 10.43
CA SER A 116 -5.72 -6.78 11.23
C SER A 116 -5.36 -8.27 11.25
N ALA A 117 -6.03 -9.03 12.13
CA ALA A 117 -5.88 -10.48 12.31
C ALA A 117 -6.59 -11.30 11.21
N THR A 118 -6.30 -11.00 9.95
CA THR A 118 -6.69 -11.82 8.79
C THR A 118 -5.63 -11.73 7.70
N SER A 119 -5.44 -12.82 6.97
CA SER A 119 -4.62 -12.88 5.75
C SER A 119 -5.41 -12.60 4.48
N ASP A 120 -6.74 -12.47 4.56
CA ASP A 120 -7.55 -12.04 3.41
C ASP A 120 -7.44 -10.52 3.24
N TYR A 121 -6.37 -10.06 2.59
CA TYR A 121 -6.07 -8.64 2.39
C TYR A 121 -5.51 -8.34 1.00
N TYR A 122 -5.73 -7.12 0.48
CA TYR A 122 -5.14 -6.68 -0.78
C TYR A 122 -3.68 -6.27 -0.55
N ALA A 123 -2.81 -7.28 -0.36
CA ALA A 123 -1.39 -7.09 -0.10
C ALA A 123 -0.60 -6.82 -1.40
N PHE A 124 -0.98 -5.73 -2.07
CA PHE A 124 -0.50 -5.32 -3.39
C PHE A 124 1.03 -5.38 -3.51
N GLY A 125 1.53 -5.98 -4.59
CA GLY A 125 2.97 -6.22 -4.78
C GLY A 125 3.60 -5.65 -6.05
N HIS A 126 2.83 -5.19 -7.04
CA HIS A 126 3.35 -4.76 -8.35
C HIS A 126 3.74 -3.27 -8.41
N TRP A 127 4.26 -2.72 -7.31
CA TRP A 127 4.67 -1.32 -7.19
C TRP A 127 5.64 -0.82 -8.27
N ALA A 128 6.42 -1.72 -8.86
CA ALA A 128 7.36 -1.42 -9.93
C ALA A 128 6.71 -0.75 -11.16
N TYR A 129 5.43 -1.02 -11.43
CA TYR A 129 4.68 -0.44 -12.55
C TYR A 129 3.82 0.77 -12.16
N VAL A 130 3.58 1.01 -10.87
CA VAL A 130 2.70 2.09 -10.39
C VAL A 130 3.49 3.40 -10.27
N ASP A 131 2.95 4.49 -10.81
CA ASP A 131 3.51 5.83 -10.69
C ASP A 131 2.97 6.59 -9.49
N GLU A 132 1.68 6.41 -9.18
CA GLU A 132 0.95 7.07 -8.09
C GLU A 132 -0.17 6.17 -7.58
N LEU A 133 -0.32 6.08 -6.26
CA LEU A 133 -1.42 5.39 -5.60
C LEU A 133 -2.42 6.43 -5.07
N VAL A 134 -3.72 6.20 -5.27
CA VAL A 134 -4.79 6.93 -4.60
C VAL A 134 -5.45 5.98 -3.62
N PHE A 135 -5.41 6.32 -2.33
CA PHE A 135 -6.12 5.59 -1.29
C PHE A 135 -7.61 5.96 -1.36
N TRP A 136 -8.36 5.12 -2.09
CA TRP A 136 -9.74 5.39 -2.46
C TRP A 136 -10.71 5.11 -1.32
N GLY A 137 -11.71 5.98 -1.18
CA GLY A 137 -12.79 5.85 -0.22
C GLY A 137 -13.47 7.19 0.03
N GLY A 138 -14.30 7.23 1.08
CA GLY A 138 -15.21 8.33 1.35
C GLY A 138 -16.64 8.01 0.93
N SER A 139 -17.60 8.46 1.74
CA SER A 139 -19.03 8.32 1.46
C SER A 139 -19.84 9.38 2.21
N SER A 140 -21.04 9.70 1.72
CA SER A 140 -21.93 10.68 2.36
C SER A 140 -22.35 10.31 3.79
N GLY A 141 -22.30 9.01 4.16
CA GLY A 141 -22.63 8.50 5.48
C GLY A 141 -21.47 8.41 6.47
N GLU A 142 -20.22 8.33 5.98
CA GLU A 142 -19.03 8.16 6.82
C GLU A 142 -18.22 9.45 6.94
N GLY A 143 -17.76 9.98 5.80
CA GLY A 143 -16.86 11.13 5.67
C GLY A 143 -16.39 11.31 4.23
N LEU A 144 -15.99 12.52 3.86
CA LEU A 144 -15.72 12.93 2.47
C LEU A 144 -14.23 13.11 2.15
N ILE A 145 -13.43 13.32 3.20
CA ILE A 145 -11.98 13.52 3.12
C ILE A 145 -11.37 12.35 3.88
N LEU A 146 -10.55 11.53 3.23
CA LEU A 146 -9.98 10.31 3.79
C LEU A 146 -8.45 10.33 3.65
N ALA A 147 -7.73 10.27 4.78
CA ALA A 147 -6.29 10.07 4.79
C ALA A 147 -5.93 8.58 4.67
N PRO A 148 -4.85 8.23 3.96
CA PRO A 148 -4.34 6.85 3.93
C PRO A 148 -3.87 6.39 5.31
N ASN A 149 -3.96 5.08 5.57
CA ASN A 149 -3.33 4.49 6.75
C ASN A 149 -1.81 4.33 6.53
N ALA A 150 -1.05 4.39 7.63
CA ALA A 150 0.41 4.36 7.58
C ALA A 150 1.01 3.13 6.88
N PRO A 151 0.52 1.89 7.09
CA PRO A 151 1.05 0.68 6.44
C PRO A 151 1.12 0.77 4.92
N ILE A 152 0.12 1.37 4.28
CA ILE A 152 0.06 1.48 2.81
C ILE A 152 1.05 2.53 2.32
N VAL A 153 1.11 3.68 2.99
CA VAL A 153 2.09 4.74 2.69
C VAL A 153 3.51 4.21 2.86
N ASP A 154 3.80 3.50 3.95
CA ASP A 154 5.11 2.91 4.21
C ASP A 154 5.54 1.89 3.13
N ALA A 155 4.61 1.06 2.65
CA ALA A 155 4.87 0.09 1.59
C ALA A 155 5.10 0.77 0.24
N ALA A 156 4.25 1.72 -0.13
CA ALA A 156 4.36 2.50 -1.35
C ALA A 156 5.67 3.30 -1.37
N HIS A 157 6.00 3.99 -0.27
CA HIS A 157 7.23 4.76 -0.09
C HIS A 157 8.49 3.90 -0.19
N ARG A 158 8.50 2.70 0.40
CA ARG A 158 9.62 1.74 0.26
C ARG A 158 9.91 1.38 -1.21
N HIS A 159 8.87 1.38 -2.03
CA HIS A 159 8.91 1.17 -3.48
C HIS A 159 8.94 2.46 -4.31
N GLY A 160 8.99 3.64 -3.68
CA GLY A 160 9.10 4.94 -4.35
C GLY A 160 7.82 5.43 -5.04
N VAL A 161 6.66 4.92 -4.63
CA VAL A 161 5.34 5.31 -5.13
C VAL A 161 4.71 6.31 -4.15
N PRO A 162 4.38 7.55 -4.58
CA PRO A 162 3.62 8.50 -3.77
C PRO A 162 2.17 8.04 -3.57
N VAL A 163 1.59 8.38 -2.43
CA VAL A 163 0.21 8.06 -2.03
C VAL A 163 -0.60 9.33 -1.80
N LEU A 164 -1.71 9.46 -2.52
CA LEU A 164 -2.70 10.51 -2.30
C LEU A 164 -3.83 10.01 -1.40
N GLY A 165 -4.27 10.86 -0.46
CA GLY A 165 -5.58 10.72 0.17
C GLY A 165 -6.70 11.15 -0.78
N THR A 166 -7.94 10.84 -0.44
CA THR A 166 -9.11 11.14 -1.29
C THR A 166 -9.96 12.26 -0.70
N ILE A 167 -10.35 13.23 -1.54
CA ILE A 167 -11.42 14.19 -1.30
C ILE A 167 -12.54 13.86 -2.27
N PHE A 168 -13.60 13.21 -1.80
CA PHE A 168 -14.74 12.78 -2.60
C PHE A 168 -16.00 13.55 -2.17
N LEU A 169 -16.50 14.39 -3.08
CA LEU A 169 -17.80 15.05 -2.96
C LEU A 169 -18.83 14.23 -3.77
N PRO A 170 -19.67 13.39 -3.15
CA PRO A 170 -20.41 12.36 -3.87
C PRO A 170 -21.49 12.92 -4.81
N PRO A 171 -21.97 12.13 -5.79
CA PRO A 171 -23.19 12.45 -6.52
C PRO A 171 -24.39 12.63 -5.60
N VAL A 172 -25.34 13.48 -5.98
CA VAL A 172 -26.59 13.69 -5.24
C VAL A 172 -27.38 12.38 -5.08
N ALA A 173 -27.31 11.49 -6.08
CA ALA A 173 -27.92 10.15 -6.03
C ALA A 173 -27.36 9.26 -4.90
N TYR A 174 -26.13 9.51 -4.45
CA TYR A 174 -25.46 8.81 -3.35
C TYR A 174 -25.34 9.70 -2.09
N GLY A 175 -26.30 10.62 -1.91
CA GLY A 175 -26.40 11.47 -0.72
C GLY A 175 -25.45 12.66 -0.69
N GLY A 176 -24.81 13.01 -1.81
CA GLY A 176 -23.98 14.21 -1.93
C GLY A 176 -24.77 15.50 -1.70
N LEU A 177 -24.27 16.38 -0.83
CA LEU A 177 -24.91 17.66 -0.49
C LEU A 177 -24.00 18.83 -0.88
N LEU A 178 -24.51 19.73 -1.73
CA LEU A 178 -23.77 20.89 -2.27
C LEU A 178 -23.21 21.84 -1.19
N ARG A 179 -23.76 21.77 0.05
CA ARG A 179 -23.20 22.49 1.20
C ARG A 179 -21.76 22.06 1.51
N TRP A 180 -21.42 20.79 1.34
CA TRP A 180 -20.08 20.28 1.60
C TRP A 180 -19.06 20.79 0.57
N THR A 181 -19.46 20.94 -0.69
CA THR A 181 -18.67 21.63 -1.71
C THR A 181 -18.41 23.08 -1.30
N ARG A 182 -19.44 23.81 -0.82
CA ARG A 182 -19.31 25.20 -0.34
C ARG A 182 -18.45 25.33 0.92
N ASP A 183 -18.55 24.39 1.86
CA ASP A 183 -17.71 24.34 3.05
C ASP A 183 -16.25 24.13 2.67
N LEU A 184 -15.96 23.20 1.75
CA LEU A 184 -14.61 22.90 1.27
C LEU A 184 -13.91 24.14 0.67
N VAL A 185 -14.65 24.89 -0.15
CA VAL A 185 -14.15 26.09 -0.85
C VAL A 185 -14.42 27.39 -0.08
N GLN A 186 -14.76 27.32 1.21
CA GLN A 186 -15.03 28.52 2.00
C GLN A 186 -13.79 29.41 2.07
N LYS A 187 -13.93 30.68 1.69
CA LYS A 187 -12.88 31.70 1.82
C LYS A 187 -12.88 32.38 3.19
N ASP A 188 -11.70 32.78 3.66
CA ASP A 188 -11.56 33.69 4.79
C ASP A 188 -11.69 35.17 4.38
N ALA A 189 -11.58 36.08 5.35
CA ALA A 189 -11.66 37.53 5.12
C ALA A 189 -10.51 38.10 4.26
N ALA A 190 -9.44 37.33 4.04
CA ALA A 190 -8.33 37.68 3.14
C ALA A 190 -8.47 37.00 1.75
N GLY A 191 -9.57 36.28 1.51
CA GLY A 191 -9.84 35.59 0.24
C GLY A 191 -9.10 34.25 0.05
N ARG A 192 -8.43 33.75 1.08
CA ARG A 192 -7.70 32.45 1.07
C ARG A 192 -8.65 31.30 1.37
N TYR A 193 -8.25 30.07 1.06
CA TYR A 193 -9.04 28.85 1.30
C TYR A 193 -8.51 28.05 2.50
N PRO A 194 -9.01 28.24 3.75
CA PRO A 194 -8.34 27.70 4.94
C PRO A 194 -8.30 26.17 5.04
N LEU A 195 -9.20 25.47 4.33
CA LEU A 195 -9.17 24.02 4.25
C LEU A 195 -8.05 23.50 3.33
N ALA A 196 -7.53 24.29 2.39
CA ALA A 196 -6.34 23.94 1.63
C ALA A 196 -5.11 23.82 2.54
N ASP A 197 -4.90 24.80 3.44
CA ASP A 197 -3.87 24.73 4.50
C ASP A 197 -4.06 23.51 5.42
N ARG A 198 -5.30 23.21 5.83
CA ARG A 198 -5.60 22.04 6.67
C ARG A 198 -5.24 20.72 5.97
N LEU A 199 -5.59 20.57 4.70
CA LEU A 199 -5.30 19.37 3.90
C LEU A 199 -3.78 19.15 3.74
N VAL A 200 -3.02 20.21 3.49
CA VAL A 200 -1.55 20.15 3.43
C VAL A 200 -0.93 19.83 4.80
N ALA A 201 -1.51 20.35 5.88
CA ALA A 201 -1.09 20.06 7.25
C ALA A 201 -1.38 18.59 7.66
N VAL A 202 -2.53 18.02 7.27
CA VAL A 202 -2.84 16.59 7.46
C VAL A 202 -1.82 15.73 6.71
N ALA A 203 -1.63 15.97 5.41
CA ALA A 203 -0.67 15.22 4.59
C ALA A 203 0.77 15.34 5.15
N THR A 204 1.17 16.51 5.65
CA THR A 204 2.48 16.69 6.32
C THR A 204 2.60 15.88 7.61
N ALA A 205 1.56 15.87 8.45
CA ALA A 205 1.60 15.22 9.76
C ALA A 205 1.50 13.68 9.67
N TYR A 206 0.68 13.18 8.74
CA TYR A 206 0.51 11.76 8.47
C TYR A 206 1.60 11.20 7.55
N GLY A 207 2.32 12.05 6.81
CA GLY A 207 3.47 11.67 6.00
C GLY A 207 3.13 11.09 4.63
N PHE A 208 2.06 11.56 3.98
CA PHE A 208 1.67 11.17 2.61
C PHE A 208 1.68 12.36 1.63
N ASP A 209 1.60 12.09 0.34
CA ASP A 209 2.06 12.99 -0.73
C ASP A 209 0.99 13.92 -1.31
N GLY A 210 -0.20 14.02 -0.70
CA GLY A 210 -1.22 14.99 -1.11
C GLY A 210 -2.58 14.35 -1.44
N TRP A 211 -3.30 14.89 -2.42
CA TRP A 211 -4.76 14.68 -2.52
C TRP A 211 -5.29 14.46 -3.94
N PHE A 212 -6.13 13.44 -4.09
CA PHE A 212 -7.00 13.25 -5.24
C PHE A 212 -8.34 13.95 -4.99
N VAL A 213 -8.75 14.84 -5.89
CA VAL A 213 -9.97 15.64 -5.77
C VAL A 213 -11.02 15.15 -6.75
N ASN A 214 -12.09 14.54 -6.24
CA ASN A 214 -13.26 14.15 -7.01
C ASN A 214 -14.49 14.99 -6.60
N ALA A 215 -15.05 15.75 -7.55
CA ALA A 215 -16.11 16.73 -7.32
C ALA A 215 -17.40 16.40 -8.12
N GLU A 216 -18.18 15.41 -7.65
CA GLU A 216 -19.36 14.91 -8.37
C GLU A 216 -20.71 15.43 -7.84
N THR A 217 -20.71 16.26 -6.80
CA THR A 217 -21.93 16.86 -6.27
C THR A 217 -22.50 17.92 -7.22
N GLY A 218 -23.50 17.51 -8.01
CA GLY A 218 -24.23 18.40 -8.93
C GLY A 218 -25.05 19.51 -8.24
N GLY A 219 -25.49 20.48 -9.04
CA GLY A 219 -26.27 21.64 -8.58
C GLY A 219 -25.46 22.92 -8.33
N GLY A 220 -24.16 22.92 -8.63
CA GLY A 220 -23.32 24.11 -8.57
C GLY A 220 -23.62 25.15 -9.66
N ASP A 221 -23.05 26.34 -9.47
CA ASP A 221 -23.17 27.53 -10.32
C ASP A 221 -21.77 28.05 -10.69
N PRO A 222 -21.64 29.02 -11.63
CA PRO A 222 -20.33 29.54 -12.04
C PRO A 222 -19.51 30.18 -10.91
N ALA A 223 -20.15 30.66 -9.83
CA ALA A 223 -19.42 31.20 -8.68
C ALA A 223 -18.77 30.05 -7.87
N LEU A 224 -19.50 28.96 -7.65
CA LEU A 224 -18.94 27.73 -7.06
C LEU A 224 -17.88 27.09 -7.96
N GLY A 225 -18.02 27.20 -9.30
CA GLY A 225 -17.00 26.83 -10.28
C GLY A 225 -15.70 27.60 -10.11
N ALA A 226 -15.78 28.93 -10.02
CA ALA A 226 -14.64 29.79 -9.75
C ALA A 226 -13.99 29.52 -8.37
N ASP A 227 -14.81 29.25 -7.34
CA ASP A 227 -14.32 28.98 -5.99
C ASP A 227 -13.63 27.62 -5.88
N MET A 228 -14.14 26.58 -6.55
CA MET A 228 -13.44 25.29 -6.66
C MET A 228 -12.11 25.43 -7.41
N LEU A 229 -12.07 26.20 -8.50
CA LEU A 229 -10.83 26.45 -9.24
C LEU A 229 -9.80 27.21 -8.40
N GLY A 230 -10.24 28.20 -7.61
CA GLY A 230 -9.40 28.90 -6.65
C GLY A 230 -8.86 27.98 -5.56
N PHE A 231 -9.72 27.13 -4.98
CA PHE A 231 -9.36 26.14 -3.98
C PHE A 231 -8.32 25.15 -4.51
N VAL A 232 -8.52 24.56 -5.69
CA VAL A 232 -7.57 23.61 -6.29
C VAL A 232 -6.21 24.28 -6.56
N ARG A 233 -6.22 25.54 -7.01
CA ARG A 233 -4.99 26.32 -7.23
C ARG A 233 -4.25 26.60 -5.92
N GLU A 234 -4.93 27.02 -4.86
CA GLU A 234 -4.31 27.28 -3.56
C GLU A 234 -3.78 25.98 -2.92
N LEU A 235 -4.59 24.90 -2.93
CA LEU A 235 -4.18 23.58 -2.47
C LEU A 235 -2.93 23.09 -3.20
N THR A 236 -2.92 23.15 -4.53
CA THR A 236 -1.76 22.70 -5.33
C THR A 236 -0.51 23.55 -5.04
N SER A 237 -0.67 24.87 -4.88
CA SER A 237 0.44 25.77 -4.54
C SER A 237 1.03 25.47 -3.15
N LEU A 238 0.18 25.21 -2.15
CA LEU A 238 0.61 24.89 -0.79
C LEU A 238 1.20 23.46 -0.71
N SER A 239 0.62 22.50 -1.44
CA SER A 239 1.12 21.13 -1.54
C SER A 239 2.52 21.08 -2.15
N ARG A 240 2.75 21.75 -3.29
CA ARG A 240 4.07 21.79 -3.95
C ARG A 240 5.15 22.37 -3.03
N ALA A 241 4.83 23.37 -2.21
CA ALA A 241 5.74 23.94 -1.22
C ALA A 241 6.14 22.96 -0.09
N ARG A 242 5.46 21.81 0.02
CA ARG A 242 5.76 20.70 0.95
C ARG A 242 6.19 19.41 0.24
N GLY A 243 6.42 19.45 -1.08
CA GLY A 243 6.71 18.25 -1.88
C GLY A 243 5.50 17.35 -2.15
N GLN A 244 4.30 17.80 -1.80
CA GLN A 244 3.03 17.12 -2.07
C GLN A 244 2.47 17.53 -3.44
N ARG A 245 1.42 16.82 -3.89
CA ARG A 245 0.77 17.03 -5.19
C ARG A 245 -0.75 16.85 -5.16
N VAL A 246 -1.42 17.35 -6.19
CA VAL A 246 -2.89 17.30 -6.35
C VAL A 246 -3.27 16.71 -7.71
N THR A 247 -4.07 15.64 -7.71
CA THR A 247 -4.68 15.10 -8.94
C THR A 247 -6.16 15.43 -8.98
N TRP A 248 -6.63 15.98 -10.10
CA TRP A 248 -8.04 16.37 -10.31
C TRP A 248 -8.81 15.34 -11.15
N TYR A 249 -10.03 14.98 -10.76
CA TYR A 249 -10.90 14.11 -11.56
C TYR A 249 -11.85 14.91 -12.47
N ASP A 250 -11.86 14.58 -13.77
CA ASP A 250 -12.72 15.18 -14.81
C ASP A 250 -14.22 15.04 -14.49
N SER A 251 -14.77 15.98 -13.73
CA SER A 251 -16.14 15.93 -13.19
C SER A 251 -16.81 17.31 -13.20
N MET A 252 -16.48 18.16 -12.22
CA MET A 252 -16.97 19.54 -12.14
C MET A 252 -16.28 20.41 -13.19
N THR A 253 -17.07 21.12 -13.99
CA THR A 253 -16.56 22.05 -15.00
C THR A 253 -16.35 23.45 -14.41
N VAL A 254 -15.65 24.33 -15.14
CA VAL A 254 -15.43 25.74 -14.74
C VAL A 254 -16.74 26.53 -14.52
N ASN A 255 -17.86 26.04 -15.07
CA ASN A 255 -19.20 26.60 -14.85
C ASN A 255 -19.89 26.09 -13.58
N GLY A 256 -19.21 25.29 -12.76
CA GLY A 256 -19.72 24.70 -11.53
C GLY A 256 -20.69 23.51 -11.72
N THR A 257 -21.01 23.16 -12.96
CA THR A 257 -21.83 21.98 -13.27
C THR A 257 -20.97 20.73 -13.37
N VAL A 258 -21.47 19.61 -12.83
CA VAL A 258 -20.85 18.29 -13.00
C VAL A 258 -21.20 17.77 -14.39
N SER A 259 -20.19 17.65 -15.22
CA SER A 259 -20.25 17.15 -16.58
C SER A 259 -18.86 16.64 -16.93
N TRP A 260 -18.60 15.36 -16.65
CA TRP A 260 -17.39 14.68 -17.07
C TRP A 260 -17.27 14.69 -18.60
N GLN A 261 -16.07 14.91 -19.13
CA GLN A 261 -15.81 15.14 -20.55
C GLN A 261 -15.27 13.91 -21.28
N GLY A 262 -14.60 12.99 -20.59
CA GLY A 262 -13.80 11.94 -21.24
C GLY A 262 -12.61 12.53 -22.05
N ALA A 263 -12.22 13.77 -21.72
CA ALA A 263 -11.24 14.56 -22.45
C ALA A 263 -10.71 15.73 -21.61
N LEU A 264 -9.48 16.18 -21.88
CA LEU A 264 -9.06 17.54 -21.56
C LEU A 264 -9.63 18.48 -22.64
N ASN A 265 -10.46 19.45 -22.23
CA ASN A 265 -11.01 20.46 -23.13
C ASN A 265 -11.33 21.77 -22.40
N SER A 266 -11.86 22.77 -23.11
CA SER A 266 -12.15 24.12 -22.57
C SER A 266 -13.03 24.17 -21.30
N ARG A 267 -13.78 23.11 -20.98
CA ARG A 267 -14.63 23.04 -19.78
C ARG A 267 -13.90 22.63 -18.51
N ASN A 268 -12.76 21.95 -18.62
CA ASN A 268 -11.96 21.45 -17.50
C ASN A 268 -10.48 21.85 -17.57
N GLN A 269 -10.03 22.49 -18.66
CA GLN A 269 -8.65 22.92 -18.88
C GLN A 269 -8.07 23.71 -17.69
N ALA A 270 -8.82 24.66 -17.14
CA ALA A 270 -8.35 25.48 -16.02
C ALA A 270 -8.03 24.65 -14.76
N PHE A 271 -8.73 23.52 -14.54
CA PHE A 271 -8.42 22.59 -13.45
C PHE A 271 -7.14 21.79 -13.75
N PHE A 272 -6.92 21.37 -15.01
CA PHE A 272 -5.66 20.77 -15.43
C PHE A 272 -4.47 21.74 -15.31
N GLU A 273 -4.66 23.02 -15.59
CA GLU A 273 -3.62 24.05 -15.39
C GLU A 273 -3.38 24.34 -13.89
N ALA A 274 -4.41 24.17 -13.04
CA ALA A 274 -4.31 24.39 -11.60
C ALA A 274 -3.69 23.20 -10.83
N ALA A 275 -3.96 21.96 -11.24
CA ALA A 275 -3.54 20.73 -10.56
C ALA A 275 -2.18 20.18 -11.04
N ASP A 276 -1.64 19.18 -10.35
CA ASP A 276 -0.41 18.47 -10.76
C ASP A 276 -0.67 17.42 -11.84
N ASP A 277 -1.83 16.79 -11.89
CA ASP A 277 -2.23 15.82 -12.91
C ASP A 277 -3.78 15.78 -13.01
N MET A 278 -4.34 15.17 -14.06
CA MET A 278 -5.80 15.00 -14.21
C MET A 278 -6.15 13.55 -14.55
N PHE A 279 -7.09 12.97 -13.81
CA PHE A 279 -7.76 11.73 -14.19
C PHE A 279 -8.93 12.05 -15.12
N VAL A 280 -8.93 11.46 -16.30
CA VAL A 280 -9.93 11.64 -17.34
C VAL A 280 -11.00 10.56 -17.19
N ASP A 281 -12.27 10.96 -17.17
CA ASP A 281 -13.41 10.04 -16.99
C ASP A 281 -13.46 8.96 -18.08
N PHE A 282 -14.02 7.81 -17.71
CA PHE A 282 -14.12 6.57 -18.50
C PHE A 282 -14.75 6.74 -19.89
N ARG A 283 -15.54 7.79 -20.16
CA ARG A 283 -16.20 8.04 -21.48
C ARG A 283 -15.28 8.63 -22.55
N TRP A 284 -13.98 8.34 -22.48
CA TRP A 284 -13.03 8.79 -23.48
C TRP A 284 -13.20 8.03 -24.82
N THR A 285 -12.56 8.54 -25.86
CA THR A 285 -12.43 7.89 -27.18
C THR A 285 -11.02 8.10 -27.71
N ALA A 286 -10.59 7.32 -28.70
CA ALA A 286 -9.26 7.50 -29.31
C ALA A 286 -9.01 8.93 -29.83
N GLY A 287 -10.04 9.55 -30.45
CA GLY A 287 -9.96 10.95 -30.89
C GLY A 287 -9.89 11.94 -29.72
N ALA A 288 -10.64 11.69 -28.64
CA ALA A 288 -10.65 12.52 -27.44
C ALA A 288 -9.31 12.45 -26.68
N LEU A 289 -8.73 11.26 -26.48
CA LEU A 289 -7.42 11.12 -25.82
C LEU A 289 -6.29 11.73 -26.67
N ALA A 290 -6.34 11.54 -27.99
CA ALA A 290 -5.35 12.14 -28.90
C ALA A 290 -5.38 13.68 -28.85
N SER A 291 -6.57 14.29 -28.94
CA SER A 291 -6.72 15.75 -28.83
C SER A 291 -6.37 16.28 -27.44
N SER A 292 -6.73 15.55 -26.38
CA SER A 292 -6.36 15.87 -25.00
C SER A 292 -4.85 15.90 -24.81
N GLY A 293 -4.14 14.89 -25.33
CA GLY A 293 -2.68 14.83 -25.28
C GLY A 293 -2.00 15.97 -26.04
N THR A 294 -2.54 16.35 -27.21
CA THR A 294 -2.08 17.51 -27.98
C THR A 294 -2.32 18.82 -27.23
N LEU A 295 -3.50 19.00 -26.61
CA LEU A 295 -3.82 20.18 -25.82
C LEU A 295 -2.91 20.29 -24.58
N ALA A 296 -2.64 19.19 -23.89
CA ALA A 296 -1.68 19.18 -22.79
C ALA A 296 -0.30 19.69 -23.24
N GLN A 297 0.19 19.25 -24.40
CA GLN A 297 1.47 19.72 -24.98
C GLN A 297 1.42 21.19 -25.38
N GLN A 298 0.31 21.69 -25.93
CA GLN A 298 0.11 23.12 -26.23
C GLN A 298 0.14 23.99 -24.97
N LEU A 299 -0.30 23.45 -23.83
CA LEU A 299 -0.22 24.08 -22.50
C LEU A 299 1.15 23.89 -21.82
N GLY A 300 2.17 23.40 -22.54
CA GLY A 300 3.51 23.15 -22.00
C GLY A 300 3.59 21.98 -21.01
N ARG A 301 2.57 21.13 -20.94
CA ARG A 301 2.49 19.98 -20.03
C ARG A 301 2.71 18.66 -20.77
N SER A 302 3.22 17.65 -20.06
CA SER A 302 3.32 16.29 -20.62
C SER A 302 1.93 15.72 -20.87
N ARG A 303 1.73 15.04 -22.02
CA ARG A 303 0.50 14.28 -22.29
C ARG A 303 0.27 13.13 -21.28
N TYR A 304 1.34 12.68 -20.63
CA TYR A 304 1.30 11.68 -19.57
C TYR A 304 0.87 12.25 -18.21
N ALA A 305 0.53 13.55 -18.13
CA ALA A 305 -0.19 14.17 -17.01
C ALA A 305 -1.71 13.92 -17.02
N LEU A 306 -2.20 13.24 -18.06
CA LEU A 306 -3.57 12.78 -18.19
C LEU A 306 -3.61 11.27 -17.92
N TRP A 307 -4.39 10.83 -16.95
CA TRP A 307 -4.67 9.42 -16.67
C TRP A 307 -5.99 9.06 -17.34
N ALA A 308 -5.98 8.30 -18.44
CA ALA A 308 -7.20 7.77 -19.04
C ALA A 308 -7.81 6.73 -18.09
N GLY A 309 -9.01 7.01 -17.57
CA GLY A 309 -9.69 6.15 -16.63
C GLY A 309 -10.11 4.83 -17.25
N VAL A 310 -9.77 3.72 -16.60
CA VAL A 310 -10.22 2.38 -16.94
C VAL A 310 -10.89 1.77 -15.71
N ASP A 311 -12.17 1.43 -15.84
CA ASP A 311 -12.95 0.81 -14.76
C ASP A 311 -12.70 -0.71 -14.73
N VAL A 312 -12.04 -1.17 -13.67
CA VAL A 312 -11.80 -2.59 -13.44
C VAL A 312 -12.59 -3.14 -12.24
N GLU A 313 -13.49 -2.35 -11.63
CA GLU A 313 -14.20 -2.72 -10.40
C GLU A 313 -15.07 -3.98 -10.57
N ALA A 314 -15.68 -4.15 -11.75
CA ALA A 314 -16.51 -5.32 -12.07
C ALA A 314 -15.77 -6.36 -12.93
N GLY A 315 -15.01 -5.91 -13.92
CA GLY A 315 -14.46 -6.76 -14.99
C GLY A 315 -13.03 -7.25 -14.77
N GLY A 316 -12.19 -6.50 -14.04
CA GLY A 316 -10.78 -6.81 -13.90
C GLY A 316 -10.04 -6.86 -15.23
N TRP A 317 -9.25 -7.92 -15.44
CA TRP A 317 -8.61 -8.18 -16.74
C TRP A 317 -9.61 -8.53 -17.87
N ASN A 318 -10.89 -8.75 -17.56
CA ASN A 318 -11.94 -8.96 -18.56
C ASN A 318 -12.59 -7.64 -19.01
N THR A 319 -12.21 -6.48 -18.45
CA THR A 319 -12.64 -5.17 -18.97
C THR A 319 -12.09 -4.99 -20.39
N SER A 320 -13.00 -4.75 -21.33
CA SER A 320 -12.69 -4.59 -22.76
C SER A 320 -12.58 -3.11 -23.12
N GLU A 321 -11.34 -2.63 -23.25
CA GLU A 321 -11.03 -1.25 -23.66
C GLU A 321 -10.33 -1.18 -25.01
N ASN A 322 -10.45 -0.04 -25.69
CA ASN A 322 -9.59 0.27 -26.83
C ASN A 322 -8.18 0.67 -26.36
N TRP A 323 -7.37 -0.31 -25.98
CA TRP A 323 -6.03 -0.09 -25.42
C TRP A 323 -5.10 0.75 -26.31
N ASP A 324 -5.22 0.63 -27.63
CA ASP A 324 -4.39 1.39 -28.57
C ASP A 324 -4.80 2.88 -28.67
N ALA A 325 -5.89 3.28 -28.02
CA ALA A 325 -6.23 4.68 -27.74
C ALA A 325 -5.39 5.30 -26.61
N ILE A 326 -4.82 4.47 -25.72
CA ILE A 326 -4.06 4.92 -24.53
C ILE A 326 -2.57 4.57 -24.70
N VAL A 327 -2.27 3.27 -24.89
CA VAL A 327 -0.92 2.66 -24.91
C VAL A 327 -0.76 1.72 -26.13
N PRO A 328 -0.77 2.26 -27.35
CA PRO A 328 -0.55 1.46 -28.57
C PRO A 328 0.84 0.79 -28.59
N ARG A 329 0.91 -0.42 -29.18
CA ARG A 329 2.17 -1.19 -29.24
C ARG A 329 3.23 -0.59 -30.18
N ASP A 330 2.79 0.03 -31.28
CA ASP A 330 3.58 0.36 -32.48
C ASP A 330 4.08 1.82 -32.57
N LYS A 331 3.57 2.71 -31.72
CA LYS A 331 3.83 4.16 -31.73
C LYS A 331 3.89 4.71 -30.30
N PRO A 332 4.30 5.98 -30.08
CA PRO A 332 4.36 6.55 -28.76
C PRO A 332 3.00 6.59 -28.05
N HIS A 333 3.01 6.40 -26.72
CA HIS A 333 1.80 6.39 -25.91
C HIS A 333 1.01 7.71 -26.00
N VAL A 334 -0.30 7.63 -25.86
CA VAL A 334 -1.23 8.76 -26.08
C VAL A 334 -1.46 9.54 -24.79
N THR A 335 -1.67 8.82 -23.68
CA THR A 335 -1.84 9.34 -22.32
C THR A 335 -1.28 8.31 -21.33
N SER A 336 -1.48 8.53 -20.02
CA SER A 336 -1.22 7.54 -18.97
C SER A 336 -2.48 6.71 -18.68
N ILE A 337 -2.37 5.64 -17.89
CA ILE A 337 -3.52 4.80 -17.49
C ILE A 337 -3.90 5.13 -16.05
N GLY A 338 -5.19 5.33 -15.78
CA GLY A 338 -5.76 5.43 -14.43
C GLY A 338 -6.65 4.22 -14.13
N LEU A 339 -6.17 3.28 -13.33
CA LEU A 339 -6.91 2.06 -12.97
C LEU A 339 -7.82 2.33 -11.77
N TYR A 340 -9.13 2.24 -11.99
CA TYR A 340 -10.14 2.38 -10.93
C TYR A 340 -10.49 1.00 -10.34
N ARG A 341 -10.18 0.79 -9.06
CA ARG A 341 -10.49 -0.38 -8.21
C ARG A 341 -9.80 -1.71 -8.58
N PRO A 342 -8.47 -1.75 -8.83
CA PRO A 342 -7.78 -2.98 -9.15
C PRO A 342 -7.69 -3.98 -7.98
N GLU A 343 -8.13 -3.63 -6.75
CA GLU A 343 -8.35 -4.63 -5.70
C GLU A 343 -9.42 -5.67 -6.04
N TRP A 344 -10.13 -5.51 -7.17
CA TRP A 344 -10.86 -6.57 -7.85
C TRP A 344 -10.05 -7.89 -7.95
N THR A 345 -8.71 -7.87 -8.11
CA THR A 345 -7.88 -9.10 -8.18
C THR A 345 -7.98 -9.96 -6.92
N ARG A 346 -8.29 -9.34 -5.77
CA ARG A 346 -8.72 -10.03 -4.55
C ARG A 346 -10.23 -10.25 -4.51
N ASN A 347 -11.02 -9.21 -4.78
CA ASN A 347 -12.45 -9.19 -4.45
C ASN A 347 -13.30 -10.11 -5.35
N HIS A 348 -12.88 -10.39 -6.58
CA HIS A 348 -13.58 -11.32 -7.48
C HIS A 348 -13.45 -12.79 -7.06
N LEU A 349 -12.42 -13.14 -6.26
CA LEU A 349 -12.23 -14.49 -5.75
C LEU A 349 -13.34 -14.84 -4.75
N PRO A 350 -13.91 -16.06 -4.80
CA PRO A 350 -14.85 -16.55 -3.79
C PRO A 350 -14.24 -16.46 -2.38
N SER A 351 -15.02 -16.12 -1.36
CA SER A 351 -14.50 -15.90 0.01
C SER A 351 -13.87 -17.14 0.65
N ASP A 352 -14.23 -18.33 0.18
CA ASP A 352 -13.67 -19.63 0.55
C ASP A 352 -12.41 -20.02 -0.27
N GLN A 353 -12.10 -19.28 -1.34
CA GLN A 353 -11.00 -19.51 -2.30
C GLN A 353 -10.17 -18.23 -2.50
N ARG A 354 -9.95 -17.52 -1.39
CA ARG A 354 -9.22 -16.25 -1.35
C ARG A 354 -8.07 -16.34 -0.35
N SER A 355 -7.23 -17.35 -0.53
CA SER A 355 -5.96 -17.43 0.20
C SER A 355 -4.98 -16.37 -0.30
N PRO A 356 -3.91 -16.08 0.47
CA PRO A 356 -2.81 -15.24 0.00
C PRO A 356 -2.24 -15.69 -1.34
N GLN A 357 -2.13 -17.00 -1.59
CA GLN A 357 -1.66 -17.56 -2.86
C GLN A 357 -2.61 -17.24 -4.02
N ASP A 358 -3.91 -17.46 -3.84
CA ASP A 358 -4.93 -17.23 -4.88
C ASP A 358 -4.96 -15.75 -5.28
N PHE A 359 -4.88 -14.86 -4.28
CA PHE A 359 -4.75 -13.42 -4.49
C PHE A 359 -3.50 -13.06 -5.31
N HIS A 360 -2.30 -13.51 -4.89
CA HIS A 360 -1.07 -13.15 -5.62
C HIS A 360 -1.04 -13.73 -7.04
N ALA A 361 -1.64 -14.90 -7.28
CA ALA A 361 -1.78 -15.45 -8.64
C ALA A 361 -2.70 -14.60 -9.54
N ALA A 362 -3.83 -14.11 -8.99
CA ALA A 362 -4.70 -13.18 -9.70
C ALA A 362 -4.05 -11.80 -9.93
N ASP A 363 -3.31 -11.27 -8.95
CA ASP A 363 -2.58 -10.02 -9.09
C ASP A 363 -1.48 -10.16 -10.16
N ASP A 364 -0.70 -11.25 -10.14
CA ASP A 364 0.29 -11.54 -11.20
C ASP A 364 -0.38 -11.62 -12.59
N ARG A 365 -1.55 -12.26 -12.75
CA ARG A 365 -2.30 -12.26 -14.04
C ARG A 365 -2.71 -10.87 -14.51
N PHE A 366 -3.11 -9.99 -13.60
CA PHE A 366 -3.55 -8.63 -13.89
C PHE A 366 -2.37 -7.71 -14.26
N TRP A 367 -1.27 -7.76 -13.51
CA TRP A 367 -0.17 -6.81 -13.68
C TRP A 367 0.88 -7.28 -14.68
N THR A 368 1.14 -8.59 -14.78
CA THR A 368 2.08 -9.19 -15.73
C THR A 368 1.43 -9.55 -17.08
N GLY A 369 0.20 -10.07 -17.07
CA GLY A 369 -0.50 -10.56 -18.27
C GLY A 369 -0.60 -12.09 -18.35
N ALA A 370 -1.22 -12.62 -19.41
CA ALA A 370 -1.57 -14.05 -19.53
C ALA A 370 -0.37 -15.02 -19.46
N SER A 371 0.81 -14.59 -19.91
CA SER A 371 2.03 -15.42 -19.89
C SER A 371 2.59 -15.68 -18.48
N LEU A 372 2.22 -14.85 -17.49
CA LEU A 372 2.83 -14.80 -16.16
C LEU A 372 4.38 -14.65 -16.19
N ASP A 373 4.91 -14.14 -17.31
CA ASP A 373 6.33 -13.85 -17.53
C ASP A 373 6.46 -12.49 -18.22
N PRO A 374 6.90 -11.43 -17.51
CA PRO A 374 6.99 -10.09 -18.08
C PRO A 374 8.14 -9.95 -19.09
N SER A 375 8.98 -10.98 -19.30
CA SER A 375 9.98 -11.00 -20.37
C SER A 375 9.47 -11.65 -21.66
N GLN A 376 8.45 -12.50 -21.57
CA GLN A 376 7.78 -13.17 -22.68
C GLN A 376 6.27 -12.83 -22.65
N PRO A 377 5.88 -11.60 -23.01
CA PRO A 377 4.49 -11.18 -22.97
C PRO A 377 3.66 -11.91 -24.03
N ASP A 378 2.46 -12.35 -23.67
CA ASP A 378 1.46 -12.83 -24.62
C ASP A 378 0.94 -11.64 -25.46
N ASP A 379 1.09 -11.73 -26.78
CA ASP A 379 0.65 -10.68 -27.70
C ASP A 379 -0.84 -10.79 -28.07
N THR A 380 -1.43 -11.97 -27.88
CA THR A 380 -2.85 -12.31 -28.11
C THR A 380 -3.76 -11.94 -26.93
N ASP A 381 -3.20 -11.67 -25.75
CA ASP A 381 -3.95 -11.24 -24.57
C ASP A 381 -4.73 -9.94 -24.85
N ALA A 382 -6.06 -10.00 -24.72
CA ALA A 382 -6.95 -8.85 -24.86
C ALA A 382 -6.74 -7.83 -23.73
N TRP A 383 -6.24 -8.28 -22.58
CA TRP A 383 -5.85 -7.40 -21.48
C TRP A 383 -4.46 -6.80 -21.72
N ARG A 384 -4.38 -5.47 -21.80
CA ARG A 384 -3.11 -4.75 -21.93
C ARG A 384 -2.50 -4.53 -20.54
N ALA A 385 -1.89 -5.58 -19.99
CA ALA A 385 -1.26 -5.53 -18.68
C ALA A 385 -0.22 -4.39 -18.55
N PRO A 386 -0.09 -3.76 -17.36
CA PRO A 386 0.93 -2.75 -17.10
C PRO A 386 2.36 -3.16 -17.52
N ALA A 387 2.77 -4.41 -17.25
CA ALA A 387 4.10 -4.92 -17.60
C ALA A 387 4.39 -5.01 -19.11
N VAL A 388 3.37 -5.01 -19.97
CA VAL A 388 3.57 -4.97 -21.44
C VAL A 388 3.57 -3.54 -22.00
N SER A 389 3.29 -2.54 -21.16
CA SER A 389 3.03 -1.16 -21.58
C SER A 389 4.08 -0.17 -21.05
N VAL A 390 4.42 -0.27 -19.77
CA VAL A 390 5.38 0.59 -19.08
C VAL A 390 6.56 -0.22 -18.55
N ALA A 391 7.76 0.38 -18.58
CA ALA A 391 8.95 -0.25 -18.00
C ALA A 391 8.83 -0.37 -16.48
N ASP A 392 9.33 -1.48 -15.91
CA ASP A 392 9.42 -1.67 -14.47
C ASP A 392 10.41 -0.68 -13.82
N ARG A 393 10.29 -0.49 -12.50
CA ARG A 393 11.16 0.39 -11.71
C ARG A 393 11.66 -0.32 -10.45
N SER A 394 12.79 0.15 -9.94
CA SER A 394 13.40 -0.35 -8.70
C SER A 394 13.89 0.79 -7.81
N THR A 395 13.90 0.56 -6.49
CA THR A 395 14.47 1.45 -5.46
C THR A 395 15.77 0.92 -4.85
N VAL A 396 16.24 -0.26 -5.31
CA VAL A 396 17.40 -0.94 -4.71
C VAL A 396 18.71 -0.38 -5.29
N THR A 397 19.26 0.65 -4.65
CA THR A 397 20.40 1.45 -5.15
C THR A 397 21.57 1.59 -4.16
N ALA A 398 21.47 0.99 -2.97
CA ALA A 398 22.49 1.11 -1.92
C ALA A 398 22.54 -0.14 -1.02
N LEU A 399 23.70 -0.35 -0.38
CA LEU A 399 23.91 -1.38 0.64
C LEU A 399 23.65 -0.82 2.06
N PRO A 400 23.17 -1.63 3.02
CA PRO A 400 22.71 -3.01 2.82
C PRO A 400 21.34 -3.06 2.14
N PHE A 401 21.08 -4.15 1.42
CA PHE A 401 19.76 -4.49 0.90
C PHE A 401 19.38 -5.89 1.41
N ALA A 402 18.14 -6.12 1.83
CA ALA A 402 17.63 -7.47 2.07
C ALA A 402 16.13 -7.59 1.85
N SER A 403 15.69 -8.83 1.65
CA SER A 403 14.29 -9.23 1.55
C SER A 403 14.17 -10.66 2.08
N VAL A 404 13.17 -10.92 2.92
CA VAL A 404 12.73 -12.26 3.34
C VAL A 404 11.46 -12.68 2.60
N PHE A 405 11.12 -11.95 1.52
CA PHE A 405 9.93 -12.14 0.69
C PHE A 405 8.61 -12.01 1.46
N ASN A 406 8.61 -11.25 2.56
CA ASN A 406 7.39 -10.93 3.29
C ASN A 406 6.49 -10.04 2.42
N THR A 407 5.34 -10.58 2.03
CA THR A 407 4.37 -9.87 1.17
C THR A 407 3.48 -8.87 1.93
N GLY A 408 3.63 -8.72 3.26
CA GLY A 408 2.83 -7.81 4.08
C GLY A 408 1.57 -8.44 4.67
N HIS A 409 1.36 -9.74 4.44
CA HIS A 409 0.36 -10.57 5.11
C HIS A 409 0.82 -12.03 5.19
N GLY A 410 0.13 -12.86 5.97
CA GLY A 410 0.42 -14.29 6.03
C GLY A 410 -0.54 -15.08 6.92
N LEU A 411 -0.57 -16.40 6.71
CA LEU A 411 -1.38 -17.33 7.50
C LEU A 411 -0.82 -17.52 8.92
N ARG A 412 0.49 -17.28 9.09
CA ARG A 412 1.26 -17.37 10.34
C ARG A 412 2.36 -16.31 10.34
N TRP A 413 3.03 -16.13 11.48
CA TRP A 413 4.29 -15.39 11.57
C TRP A 413 5.45 -16.31 11.96
N TYR A 414 6.48 -16.33 11.12
CA TYR A 414 7.68 -17.15 11.27
C TYR A 414 8.87 -16.30 11.73
N GLU A 415 9.71 -16.86 12.59
CA GLU A 415 11.03 -16.35 12.95
C GLU A 415 12.03 -17.50 12.92
N GLU A 416 13.03 -17.42 12.03
CA GLU A 416 14.08 -18.45 11.86
C GLU A 416 13.51 -19.82 11.51
N GLY A 417 12.45 -19.83 10.68
CA GLY A 417 11.72 -21.03 10.27
C GLY A 417 10.75 -21.59 11.31
N ALA A 418 10.73 -21.04 12.53
CA ALA A 418 9.81 -21.45 13.59
C ALA A 418 8.58 -20.53 13.63
N VAL A 419 7.38 -21.11 13.80
CA VAL A 419 6.16 -20.33 13.98
C VAL A 419 6.15 -19.70 15.39
N THR A 420 6.02 -18.38 15.46
CA THR A 420 5.85 -17.63 16.73
C THR A 420 4.49 -16.95 16.84
N SER A 421 3.65 -17.02 15.80
CA SER A 421 2.20 -16.83 15.89
C SER A 421 1.46 -17.67 14.83
N GLU A 422 0.46 -18.43 15.28
CA GLU A 422 -0.49 -19.18 14.44
C GLU A 422 -1.65 -18.30 13.93
N THR A 423 -1.68 -17.01 14.29
CA THR A 423 -2.75 -16.09 13.89
C THR A 423 -2.45 -15.48 12.51
N ALA A 424 -3.38 -15.65 11.58
CA ALA A 424 -3.35 -14.98 10.29
C ALA A 424 -3.37 -13.45 10.44
N TRP A 425 -2.63 -12.73 9.60
CA TRP A 425 -2.36 -11.31 9.81
C TRP A 425 -2.14 -10.56 8.49
N ASN A 426 -2.41 -9.25 8.49
CA ASN A 426 -1.96 -8.29 7.48
C ASN A 426 -1.40 -7.04 8.16
N HIS A 427 -0.33 -6.48 7.60
CA HIS A 427 0.19 -5.15 7.88
C HIS A 427 1.12 -4.75 6.72
N LEU A 428 0.60 -4.06 5.70
CA LEU A 428 1.33 -3.82 4.45
C LEU A 428 2.68 -3.09 4.65
N GLY A 429 2.81 -2.25 5.68
CA GLY A 429 4.08 -1.58 6.01
C GLY A 429 5.23 -2.53 6.39
N LEU A 430 4.94 -3.79 6.71
CA LEU A 430 5.93 -4.84 6.91
C LEU A 430 6.40 -5.49 5.60
N GLN A 431 5.72 -5.26 4.47
CA GLN A 431 6.08 -5.81 3.17
C GLN A 431 7.51 -5.44 2.76
N ASP A 432 8.24 -6.40 2.22
CA ASP A 432 9.60 -6.22 1.73
C ASP A 432 9.60 -5.51 0.38
N ARG A 433 10.80 -5.18 -0.13
CA ARG A 433 10.94 -4.96 -1.58
C ARG A 433 10.77 -6.31 -2.25
N LEU A 434 9.68 -6.49 -2.99
CA LEU A 434 9.39 -7.74 -3.71
C LEU A 434 10.05 -7.74 -5.09
N PRO A 435 10.28 -8.91 -5.70
CA PRO A 435 10.69 -9.02 -7.11
C PRO A 435 9.75 -8.24 -8.04
N SER A 436 10.30 -7.37 -8.89
CA SER A 436 9.50 -6.55 -9.84
C SER A 436 8.95 -7.36 -11.01
N ARG A 437 9.65 -8.44 -11.39
CA ARG A 437 9.41 -9.23 -12.60
C ARG A 437 8.91 -10.62 -12.21
N ARG A 438 7.60 -10.72 -11.96
CA ARG A 438 6.92 -11.92 -11.43
C ARG A 438 6.19 -12.67 -12.56
N TRP A 439 6.70 -13.81 -13.03
CA TRP A 439 8.03 -14.39 -12.74
C TRP A 439 8.79 -14.66 -14.03
N VAL A 440 10.06 -14.24 -14.08
CA VAL A 440 10.96 -14.56 -15.19
C VAL A 440 11.79 -15.79 -14.80
N ALA A 441 11.46 -16.92 -15.42
CA ALA A 441 12.15 -18.20 -15.21
C ALA A 441 12.77 -18.67 -16.54
N ARG A 442 14.10 -18.55 -16.64
CA ARG A 442 14.87 -18.77 -17.86
C ARG A 442 15.41 -20.20 -17.87
N THR A 443 14.98 -20.99 -18.86
CA THR A 443 15.45 -22.36 -19.11
C THR A 443 15.30 -22.68 -20.59
N GLU A 444 16.08 -23.65 -21.09
CA GLU A 444 15.93 -24.24 -22.43
C GLU A 444 14.97 -25.45 -22.43
N GLY A 445 14.58 -25.92 -21.24
CA GLY A 445 13.74 -27.11 -21.04
C GLY A 445 12.40 -26.80 -20.36
N ALA A 446 11.87 -27.76 -19.62
CA ALA A 446 10.59 -27.65 -18.91
C ALA A 446 10.63 -26.53 -17.86
N ARG A 447 9.76 -25.52 -18.03
CA ARG A 447 9.63 -24.36 -17.13
C ARG A 447 8.93 -24.76 -15.82
N PRO A 448 9.55 -24.57 -14.64
CA PRO A 448 8.87 -24.80 -13.36
C PRO A 448 7.90 -23.65 -13.05
N THR A 449 7.00 -23.89 -12.09
CA THR A 449 6.22 -22.85 -11.44
C THR A 449 7.11 -22.10 -10.44
N VAL A 450 7.00 -20.77 -10.43
CA VAL A 450 7.57 -19.90 -9.40
C VAL A 450 6.44 -19.08 -8.79
N SER A 451 6.35 -19.02 -7.47
CA SER A 451 5.31 -18.26 -6.77
C SER A 451 5.76 -17.85 -5.36
N PHE A 452 5.01 -16.94 -4.72
CA PHE A 452 5.05 -16.84 -3.27
C PHE A 452 4.36 -18.05 -2.63
N ASP A 453 4.84 -18.46 -1.47
CA ASP A 453 4.28 -19.53 -0.66
C ASP A 453 4.08 -19.05 0.78
N PHE A 454 2.96 -19.47 1.38
CA PHE A 454 2.51 -19.10 2.73
C PHE A 454 2.31 -20.33 3.63
N ALA A 455 2.71 -21.51 3.17
CA ALA A 455 2.74 -22.74 3.97
C ALA A 455 3.99 -22.81 4.86
N ASP A 456 5.10 -22.19 4.44
CA ASP A 456 6.33 -22.10 5.21
C ASP A 456 7.15 -20.83 4.85
N ALA A 457 7.86 -20.25 5.81
CA ALA A 457 8.70 -19.08 5.62
C ALA A 457 9.87 -19.03 6.62
N TRP A 458 10.97 -18.40 6.23
CA TRP A 458 12.10 -18.18 7.14
C TRP A 458 11.83 -17.06 8.15
N ARG A 459 11.29 -15.92 7.70
CA ARG A 459 10.84 -14.81 8.55
C ARG A 459 9.60 -14.14 7.95
N GLY A 460 8.71 -13.63 8.79
CA GLY A 460 7.50 -12.94 8.33
C GLY A 460 6.39 -13.93 7.95
N GLY A 461 5.70 -13.71 6.83
CA GLY A 461 4.50 -14.50 6.45
C GLY A 461 4.60 -15.28 5.14
N SER A 462 5.70 -15.18 4.39
CA SER A 462 5.83 -15.79 3.05
C SER A 462 7.28 -16.15 2.71
N SER A 463 7.46 -17.09 1.78
CA SER A 463 8.71 -17.38 1.06
C SER A 463 8.47 -17.38 -0.45
N VAL A 464 9.51 -17.60 -1.26
CA VAL A 464 9.36 -17.94 -2.69
C VAL A 464 9.57 -19.43 -2.87
N LEU A 465 8.72 -20.07 -3.66
CA LEU A 465 8.78 -21.49 -4.01
C LEU A 465 9.04 -21.64 -5.52
N VAL A 466 10.00 -22.51 -5.87
CA VAL A 466 10.20 -23.04 -7.22
C VAL A 466 9.82 -24.52 -7.20
N ALA A 467 8.85 -24.93 -8.02
CA ALA A 467 8.34 -26.29 -8.05
C ALA A 467 8.06 -26.78 -9.48
N GLY A 468 8.42 -28.03 -9.78
CA GLY A 468 8.21 -28.63 -11.10
C GLY A 468 9.13 -29.83 -11.34
N ALA A 469 9.35 -30.18 -12.60
CA ALA A 469 10.31 -31.20 -13.00
C ALA A 469 11.17 -30.71 -14.19
N PRO A 470 12.07 -29.72 -13.99
CA PRO A 470 12.96 -29.25 -15.04
C PRO A 470 13.94 -30.34 -15.48
N ASP A 471 14.18 -30.40 -16.78
CA ASP A 471 15.17 -31.24 -17.46
C ASP A 471 16.41 -30.45 -17.93
N ALA A 472 16.39 -29.12 -17.77
CA ALA A 472 17.52 -28.22 -18.00
C ALA A 472 17.61 -27.16 -16.87
N PRO A 473 18.81 -26.57 -16.62
CA PRO A 473 18.99 -25.58 -15.57
C PRO A 473 18.04 -24.37 -15.67
N VAL A 474 17.50 -23.94 -14.54
CA VAL A 474 16.54 -22.83 -14.47
C VAL A 474 17.16 -21.65 -13.74
N THR A 475 17.23 -20.48 -14.36
CA THR A 475 17.59 -19.22 -13.69
C THR A 475 16.34 -18.39 -13.42
N VAL A 476 16.08 -18.09 -12.15
CA VAL A 476 14.99 -17.21 -11.72
C VAL A 476 15.56 -15.81 -11.47
N ASP A 477 15.11 -14.82 -12.24
CA ASP A 477 15.45 -13.42 -11.98
C ASP A 477 14.70 -12.97 -10.71
N LEU A 478 15.40 -12.35 -9.74
CA LEU A 478 14.79 -11.91 -8.48
C LEU A 478 14.73 -10.38 -8.37
N TYR A 479 15.85 -9.70 -8.56
CA TYR A 479 15.92 -8.24 -8.38
C TYR A 479 16.73 -7.57 -9.47
N THR A 480 16.17 -6.51 -10.04
CA THR A 480 16.94 -5.53 -10.82
C THR A 480 17.37 -4.40 -9.87
N VAL A 481 18.66 -4.16 -9.77
CA VAL A 481 19.28 -3.34 -8.71
C VAL A 481 20.35 -2.42 -9.29
N ARG A 482 20.90 -1.51 -8.49
CA ARG A 482 22.12 -0.75 -8.78
C ARG A 482 22.96 -0.65 -7.51
N LEU A 483 23.47 -1.80 -7.06
CA LEU A 483 24.22 -1.91 -5.81
C LEU A 483 25.72 -1.73 -6.08
N PRO A 484 26.39 -0.65 -5.63
CA PRO A 484 27.84 -0.59 -5.68
C PRO A 484 28.42 -1.68 -4.78
N ILE A 485 29.45 -2.39 -5.26
CA ILE A 485 30.07 -3.50 -4.53
C ILE A 485 31.56 -3.27 -4.29
N SER A 486 32.05 -3.86 -3.21
CA SER A 486 33.44 -3.85 -2.73
C SER A 486 33.99 -5.28 -2.63
N GLY A 487 35.29 -5.42 -2.30
CA GLY A 487 35.87 -6.72 -1.99
C GLY A 487 35.31 -7.38 -0.72
N ASP A 488 34.66 -6.60 0.14
CA ASP A 488 34.00 -7.07 1.37
C ASP A 488 32.53 -7.45 1.15
N THR A 489 31.93 -7.09 0.00
CA THR A 489 30.51 -7.36 -0.26
C THR A 489 30.23 -8.86 -0.35
N VAL A 490 29.26 -9.31 0.46
CA VAL A 490 28.68 -10.65 0.42
C VAL A 490 27.22 -10.61 0.02
N VAL A 491 26.75 -11.71 -0.55
CA VAL A 491 25.34 -12.04 -0.69
C VAL A 491 25.03 -13.23 0.21
N GLU A 492 24.04 -13.12 1.09
CA GLU A 492 23.46 -14.24 1.80
C GLU A 492 22.20 -14.71 1.10
N LEU A 493 22.06 -16.03 0.95
CA LEU A 493 20.83 -16.69 0.54
C LEU A 493 20.35 -17.61 1.65
N THR A 494 19.14 -17.41 2.14
CA THR A 494 18.47 -18.34 3.06
C THR A 494 17.48 -19.20 2.28
N HIS A 495 17.76 -20.50 2.16
CA HIS A 495 17.00 -21.41 1.30
C HIS A 495 16.81 -22.79 1.95
N ARG A 496 15.99 -23.63 1.31
CA ARG A 496 15.77 -25.03 1.67
C ARG A 496 15.36 -25.83 0.44
N THR A 497 15.80 -27.08 0.33
CA THR A 497 15.27 -28.05 -0.64
C THR A 497 14.29 -28.97 0.09
N ASP A 498 13.02 -28.96 -0.32
CA ASP A 498 11.96 -29.85 0.19
C ASP A 498 11.93 -31.18 -0.61
N GLU A 499 12.30 -31.15 -1.90
CA GLU A 499 12.27 -32.31 -2.81
C GLU A 499 13.32 -32.14 -3.93
N GLY A 500 13.96 -33.26 -4.32
CA GLY A 500 14.96 -33.34 -5.39
C GLY A 500 16.41 -33.14 -4.93
N GLU A 501 17.36 -33.57 -5.76
CA GLU A 501 18.78 -33.21 -5.62
C GLU A 501 19.05 -31.94 -6.44
N VAL A 502 19.16 -30.81 -5.75
CA VAL A 502 19.22 -29.48 -6.37
C VAL A 502 20.56 -28.82 -6.08
N GLY A 503 21.36 -28.62 -7.13
CA GLY A 503 22.48 -27.68 -7.10
C GLY A 503 21.95 -26.25 -7.16
N VAL A 504 22.52 -25.36 -6.34
CA VAL A 504 22.08 -23.96 -6.22
C VAL A 504 23.26 -23.05 -6.55
N GLU A 505 23.04 -22.07 -7.41
CA GLU A 505 24.02 -21.05 -7.77
C GLU A 505 23.38 -19.66 -7.63
N LEU A 506 24.13 -18.71 -7.08
CA LEU A 506 23.77 -17.30 -7.08
C LEU A 506 24.06 -16.74 -8.48
N ALA A 507 23.04 -16.14 -9.13
CA ALA A 507 23.20 -15.47 -10.40
C ALA A 507 23.41 -13.96 -10.17
N VAL A 508 24.54 -13.41 -10.61
CA VAL A 508 24.92 -12.00 -10.42
C VAL A 508 25.31 -11.38 -11.76
N ALA A 509 24.66 -10.30 -12.18
CA ALA A 509 25.06 -9.54 -13.36
C ALA A 509 25.62 -8.17 -12.93
N THR A 510 26.80 -7.80 -13.43
CA THR A 510 27.45 -6.49 -13.19
C THR A 510 27.21 -5.48 -14.32
N ALA A 511 26.28 -5.77 -15.22
CA ALA A 511 25.80 -4.86 -16.27
C ALA A 511 24.30 -5.09 -16.52
N GLU A 512 23.61 -4.10 -17.07
CA GLU A 512 22.22 -4.26 -17.50
C GLU A 512 22.12 -5.14 -18.77
N PRO A 513 20.96 -5.77 -19.05
CA PRO A 513 20.74 -6.49 -20.29
C PRO A 513 20.99 -5.60 -21.52
N ALA A 514 21.57 -6.18 -22.58
CA ALA A 514 21.97 -5.46 -23.79
C ALA A 514 20.79 -4.87 -24.59
N ALA A 515 19.58 -5.40 -24.41
CA ALA A 515 18.35 -4.93 -25.04
C ALA A 515 17.13 -5.33 -24.17
N PRO A 516 15.95 -4.68 -24.34
CA PRO A 516 14.71 -5.14 -23.73
C PRO A 516 14.42 -6.61 -24.05
N GLY A 517 13.95 -7.39 -23.08
CA GLY A 517 13.74 -8.85 -23.25
C GLY A 517 15.00 -9.72 -23.08
N ALA A 518 16.20 -9.16 -23.21
CA ALA A 518 17.43 -9.94 -23.12
C ALA A 518 17.69 -10.46 -21.70
N THR A 519 18.35 -11.62 -21.60
CA THR A 519 18.86 -12.17 -20.34
C THR A 519 19.96 -11.26 -19.78
N PRO A 520 19.95 -10.91 -18.48
CA PRO A 520 21.08 -10.25 -17.84
C PRO A 520 22.37 -11.07 -18.01
N PRO A 521 23.55 -10.43 -18.17
CA PRO A 521 24.82 -11.13 -18.31
C PRO A 521 25.28 -11.73 -16.97
N TYR A 522 24.63 -12.82 -16.56
CA TYR A 522 24.84 -13.48 -15.28
C TYR A 522 26.18 -14.22 -15.22
N THR A 523 26.93 -13.96 -14.15
CA THR A 523 27.94 -14.87 -13.61
C THR A 523 27.27 -15.72 -12.55
N TYR A 524 27.52 -17.04 -12.57
CA TYR A 524 26.99 -17.98 -11.60
C TYR A 524 28.06 -18.31 -10.55
N LEU A 525 27.71 -18.18 -9.27
CA LEU A 525 28.59 -18.47 -8.13
C LEU A 525 27.97 -19.62 -7.31
N PRO A 526 28.72 -20.70 -7.01
CA PRO A 526 28.16 -21.86 -6.33
C PRO A 526 27.70 -21.53 -4.91
N VAL A 527 26.49 -21.98 -4.56
CA VAL A 527 25.91 -21.89 -3.22
C VAL A 527 25.95 -23.29 -2.61
N THR A 528 26.39 -23.41 -1.36
CA THR A 528 26.42 -24.72 -0.68
C THR A 528 25.00 -25.21 -0.36
N GLY A 529 24.73 -26.48 -0.65
CA GLY A 529 23.50 -27.19 -0.28
C GLY A 529 23.55 -27.80 1.13
N GLY A 530 22.42 -28.29 1.63
CA GLY A 530 22.29 -28.96 2.92
C GLY A 530 20.85 -29.01 3.44
N ASP A 531 20.63 -29.77 4.51
CA ASP A 531 19.30 -30.05 5.06
C ASP A 531 18.65 -28.86 5.78
N GLY A 532 17.32 -28.76 5.71
CA GLY A 532 16.53 -27.76 6.43
C GLY A 532 16.73 -26.32 5.93
N TRP A 533 16.23 -25.35 6.71
CA TRP A 533 16.49 -23.93 6.45
C TRP A 533 17.97 -23.62 6.70
N ARG A 534 18.67 -23.17 5.65
CA ARG A 534 20.10 -22.88 5.68
C ARG A 534 20.38 -21.48 5.12
N THR A 535 21.29 -20.74 5.75
CA THR A 535 21.78 -19.45 5.24
C THR A 535 23.22 -19.61 4.75
N SER A 536 23.43 -19.37 3.45
CA SER A 536 24.72 -19.53 2.78
C SER A 536 25.26 -18.15 2.37
N THR A 537 26.46 -17.80 2.83
CA THR A 537 27.15 -16.55 2.49
C THR A 537 28.07 -16.74 1.29
N VAL A 538 27.82 -16.02 0.20
CA VAL A 538 28.61 -16.03 -1.04
C VAL A 538 29.39 -14.72 -1.13
N ARG A 539 30.71 -14.78 -1.34
CA ARG A 539 31.54 -13.61 -1.68
C ARG A 539 31.48 -13.35 -3.18
N LEU A 540 31.40 -12.09 -3.58
CA LEU A 540 31.40 -11.67 -4.99
C LEU A 540 32.82 -11.62 -5.58
N THR A 541 33.64 -12.63 -5.28
CA THR A 541 35.07 -12.68 -5.65
C THR A 541 35.25 -12.58 -7.16
N GLY A 542 36.06 -11.63 -7.61
CA GLY A 542 36.32 -11.38 -9.05
C GLY A 542 35.30 -10.46 -9.73
N LEU A 543 34.20 -10.10 -9.06
CA LEU A 543 33.27 -9.08 -9.53
C LEU A 543 33.67 -7.70 -8.96
N SER A 544 33.33 -6.63 -9.69
CA SER A 544 33.60 -5.25 -9.28
C SER A 544 32.61 -4.28 -9.93
N GLY A 545 32.62 -3.01 -9.50
CA GLY A 545 31.71 -1.99 -9.99
C GLY A 545 30.37 -2.01 -9.25
N ALA A 546 29.28 -2.24 -9.98
CA ALA A 546 27.94 -2.37 -9.40
C ALA A 546 27.26 -3.65 -9.88
N VAL A 547 26.44 -4.25 -9.02
CA VAL A 547 25.49 -5.29 -9.42
C VAL A 547 24.26 -4.60 -10.02
N HIS A 548 23.81 -5.14 -11.14
CA HIS A 548 22.64 -4.68 -11.91
C HIS A 548 21.47 -5.68 -11.87
N ALA A 549 21.74 -6.98 -11.74
CA ALA A 549 20.71 -7.98 -11.49
C ALA A 549 21.18 -9.08 -10.53
N LEU A 550 20.24 -9.58 -9.73
CA LEU A 550 20.38 -10.72 -8.84
C LEU A 550 19.31 -11.76 -9.16
N GLY A 551 19.70 -13.04 -9.15
CA GLY A 551 18.82 -14.18 -9.33
C GLY A 551 19.39 -15.43 -8.66
N VAL A 552 18.70 -16.54 -8.82
CA VAL A 552 19.22 -17.86 -8.42
C VAL A 552 19.06 -18.83 -9.58
N ARG A 553 20.10 -19.61 -9.85
CA ARG A 553 20.08 -20.71 -10.81
C ARG A 553 20.02 -22.04 -10.06
N LEU A 554 19.07 -22.87 -10.46
CA LEU A 554 18.92 -24.25 -9.99
C LEU A 554 19.44 -25.20 -11.06
N THR A 555 20.24 -26.17 -10.64
CA THR A 555 20.84 -27.22 -11.49
C THR A 555 20.49 -28.60 -10.91
N GLY A 556 20.42 -29.60 -11.79
CA GLY A 556 19.83 -30.91 -11.49
C GLY A 556 18.72 -31.23 -12.50
N THR A 557 18.20 -32.46 -12.45
CA THR A 557 17.13 -32.93 -13.35
C THR A 557 16.09 -33.72 -12.57
N GLY A 558 14.82 -33.60 -12.97
CA GLY A 558 13.70 -34.28 -12.33
C GLY A 558 12.97 -33.41 -11.30
N PRO A 559 12.14 -34.00 -10.42
CA PRO A 559 11.31 -33.26 -9.48
C PRO A 559 12.13 -32.32 -8.58
N VAL A 560 11.68 -31.06 -8.50
CA VAL A 560 12.23 -30.04 -7.61
C VAL A 560 11.12 -29.40 -6.80
N LYS A 561 11.41 -29.20 -5.51
CA LYS A 561 10.67 -28.28 -4.65
C LYS A 561 11.68 -27.51 -3.80
N TRP A 562 12.00 -26.29 -4.22
CA TRP A 562 13.04 -25.47 -3.60
C TRP A 562 12.49 -24.13 -3.13
N ARG A 563 12.82 -23.76 -1.88
CA ARG A 563 12.31 -22.57 -1.21
C ARG A 563 13.41 -21.54 -0.96
N LEU A 564 13.10 -20.28 -1.20
CA LEU A 564 13.92 -19.12 -0.86
C LEU A 564 13.20 -18.29 0.22
N GLY A 565 13.76 -18.28 1.42
CA GLY A 565 13.25 -17.54 2.58
C GLY A 565 14.01 -16.24 2.86
N GLY A 566 15.10 -15.96 2.15
CA GLY A 566 15.84 -14.71 2.30
C GLY A 566 16.93 -14.49 1.28
N LEU A 567 17.14 -13.22 0.92
CA LEU A 567 18.28 -12.70 0.19
C LEU A 567 18.75 -11.42 0.87
N ALA A 568 20.05 -11.30 1.14
CA ALA A 568 20.65 -10.08 1.68
C ALA A 568 21.99 -9.76 0.99
N VAL A 569 22.31 -8.49 0.79
CA VAL A 569 23.57 -8.00 0.20
C VAL A 569 24.15 -6.90 1.08
N TYR A 570 25.41 -7.03 1.48
CA TYR A 570 26.06 -6.09 2.39
C TYR A 570 27.58 -6.26 2.47
N ASP A 571 28.30 -5.23 2.92
CA ASP A 571 29.72 -5.34 3.36
C ASP A 571 29.84 -5.71 4.84
N THR A 572 28.99 -5.10 5.69
CA THR A 572 28.99 -5.31 7.15
C THR A 572 27.61 -5.67 7.67
N ARG A 573 27.52 -6.64 8.60
CA ARG A 573 26.28 -6.92 9.34
C ARG A 573 26.10 -5.87 10.44
N ARG A 574 24.98 -5.16 10.45
CA ARG A 574 24.68 -4.08 11.41
C ARG A 574 23.41 -4.38 12.18
N THR A 575 23.49 -4.38 13.51
CA THR A 575 22.32 -4.49 14.40
C THR A 575 21.84 -3.09 14.78
N PRO A 576 20.53 -2.80 14.71
CA PRO A 576 20.01 -1.50 15.15
C PRO A 576 20.12 -1.34 16.67
N CYS A 577 20.21 -0.10 17.13
CA CYS A 577 20.06 0.21 18.55
C CYS A 577 18.64 -0.13 19.04
N PRO A 578 18.44 -0.40 20.35
CA PRO A 578 17.10 -0.56 20.90
C PRO A 578 16.31 0.76 20.87
N PRO A 579 14.96 0.70 20.78
CA PRO A 579 14.10 1.85 21.06
C PRO A 579 14.13 2.20 22.55
N SER A 580 13.42 3.25 22.99
CA SER A 580 13.32 3.59 24.42
C SER A 580 11.93 4.08 24.81
N GLY A 581 11.65 4.14 26.12
CA GLY A 581 10.39 4.73 26.62
C GLY A 581 9.11 3.99 26.20
N LEU A 582 9.19 2.68 25.95
CA LEU A 582 8.03 1.81 25.72
C LEU A 582 7.09 1.88 26.92
N ARG A 583 5.83 2.22 26.67
CA ARG A 583 4.80 2.36 27.70
C ARG A 583 3.41 2.04 27.14
N VAL A 584 2.51 1.60 28.01
CA VAL A 584 1.07 1.58 27.76
C VAL A 584 0.55 3.02 27.91
N THR A 585 -0.11 3.56 26.89
CA THR A 585 -0.69 4.92 26.90
C THR A 585 -2.19 4.93 27.18
N ALA A 586 -2.89 3.83 26.87
CA ALA A 586 -4.27 3.57 27.28
C ALA A 586 -4.51 2.06 27.35
N ALA A 587 -5.41 1.62 28.24
CA ALA A 587 -5.84 0.23 28.37
C ALA A 587 -7.34 0.16 28.66
N SER A 588 -8.02 -0.86 28.13
CA SER A 588 -9.45 -1.12 28.40
C SER A 588 -9.75 -2.61 28.27
N GLY A 589 -9.76 -3.32 29.40
CA GLY A 589 -9.76 -4.79 29.38
C GLY A 589 -8.50 -5.31 28.70
N GLY A 590 -8.65 -6.18 27.70
CA GLY A 590 -7.53 -6.72 26.93
C GLY A 590 -6.94 -5.78 25.86
N ASP A 591 -7.57 -4.63 25.60
CA ASP A 591 -7.13 -3.70 24.56
C ASP A 591 -6.05 -2.76 25.10
N LEU A 592 -4.89 -2.70 24.42
CA LEU A 592 -3.75 -1.87 24.81
C LEU A 592 -3.30 -0.94 23.68
N ARG A 593 -3.17 0.35 23.98
CA ARG A 593 -2.37 1.30 23.18
C ARG A 593 -0.96 1.38 23.75
N LEU A 594 0.04 1.15 22.92
CA LEU A 594 1.46 1.23 23.25
C LEU A 594 2.12 2.36 22.47
N ALA A 595 3.12 3.03 23.06
CA ALA A 595 3.96 4.01 22.37
C ALA A 595 5.41 3.96 22.87
N TRP A 596 6.36 4.35 22.02
CA TRP A 596 7.79 4.40 22.34
C TRP A 596 8.49 5.57 21.62
N ASN A 597 9.71 5.87 22.06
CA ASN A 597 10.63 6.73 21.33
C ASN A 597 11.36 5.87 20.27
N PRO A 598 11.56 6.38 19.05
CA PRO A 598 12.24 5.62 18.00
C PRO A 598 13.68 5.28 18.41
N ALA A 599 14.18 4.14 17.93
CA ALA A 599 15.60 3.84 18.07
C ALA A 599 16.44 4.80 17.21
N PRO A 600 17.67 5.15 17.65
CA PRO A 600 18.56 5.98 16.86
C PRO A 600 19.12 5.21 15.65
N GLY A 601 19.32 5.91 14.54
CA GLY A 601 19.84 5.34 13.29
C GLY A 601 18.75 4.74 12.38
N ALA A 602 19.17 3.88 11.46
CA ALA A 602 18.28 3.25 10.50
C ALA A 602 17.51 2.08 11.12
N VAL A 603 16.18 2.14 11.08
CA VAL A 603 15.26 1.09 11.52
C VAL A 603 14.35 0.75 10.35
N ARG A 604 14.20 -0.55 10.03
CA ARG A 604 13.27 -1.03 9.01
C ARG A 604 11.84 -1.10 9.55
N HIS A 605 11.67 -1.63 10.75
CA HIS A 605 10.41 -1.71 11.51
C HIS A 605 10.69 -2.08 12.97
N TYR A 606 9.65 -2.10 13.80
CA TYR A 606 9.66 -2.67 15.14
C TYR A 606 8.84 -3.95 15.19
N THR A 607 9.20 -4.90 16.06
CA THR A 607 8.39 -6.07 16.38
C THR A 607 8.05 -6.11 17.87
N LEU A 608 6.81 -6.50 18.17
CA LEU A 608 6.27 -6.63 19.52
C LEU A 608 5.93 -8.09 19.81
N HIS A 609 6.40 -8.58 20.95
CA HIS A 609 6.15 -9.94 21.41
C HIS A 609 5.64 -9.95 22.85
N ARG A 610 4.92 -11.01 23.20
CA ARG A 610 4.57 -11.38 24.57
C ARG A 610 5.53 -12.47 25.04
N LEU A 611 6.13 -12.30 26.21
CA LEU A 611 6.87 -13.38 26.88
C LEU A 611 5.97 -14.06 27.90
N LEU A 612 5.71 -15.35 27.69
CA LEU A 612 4.86 -16.17 28.53
C LEU A 612 5.64 -16.75 29.74
N PRO A 613 4.96 -17.24 30.79
CA PRO A 613 5.62 -17.75 32.01
C PRO A 613 6.54 -18.96 31.79
N ASP A 614 6.33 -19.73 30.73
CA ASP A 614 7.14 -20.86 30.29
C ASP A 614 8.40 -20.46 29.49
N GLY A 615 8.56 -19.16 29.19
CA GLY A 615 9.62 -18.62 28.34
C GLY A 615 9.24 -18.53 26.85
N THR A 616 8.05 -18.98 26.45
CA THR A 616 7.60 -18.90 25.05
C THR A 616 7.41 -17.43 24.64
N ARG A 617 8.03 -17.04 23.53
CA ARG A 617 7.93 -15.69 22.95
C ARG A 617 6.94 -15.69 21.79
N ARG A 618 5.73 -15.16 22.01
CA ARG A 618 4.65 -15.10 21.01
C ARG A 618 4.64 -13.76 20.29
N PHE A 619 4.63 -13.74 18.96
CA PHE A 619 4.52 -12.51 18.17
C PHE A 619 3.12 -11.89 18.31
N LEU A 620 3.05 -10.60 18.58
CA LEU A 620 1.81 -9.83 18.69
C LEU A 620 1.59 -8.87 17.52
N GLY A 621 2.64 -8.52 16.79
CA GLY A 621 2.57 -7.56 15.69
C GLY A 621 3.91 -6.90 15.39
N GLY A 622 3.95 -6.18 14.27
CA GLY A 622 5.10 -5.39 13.87
C GLY A 622 4.65 -4.18 13.06
N THR A 623 5.41 -3.09 13.13
CA THR A 623 5.01 -1.82 12.53
C THR A 623 6.21 -0.92 12.24
N CYS A 624 6.08 0.01 11.29
CA CYS A 624 7.08 1.06 11.10
C CYS A 624 6.81 2.27 12.01
N GLN A 625 5.60 2.36 12.56
CA GLN A 625 5.12 3.45 13.43
C GLN A 625 5.83 3.45 14.80
N ARG A 626 5.52 4.45 15.62
CA ARG A 626 6.07 4.63 16.98
C ARG A 626 5.04 4.30 18.08
N ALA A 627 3.93 3.68 17.67
CA ALA A 627 2.86 3.20 18.50
C ALA A 627 2.30 1.90 17.92
N TRP A 628 1.65 1.10 18.76
CA TRP A 628 1.00 -0.16 18.36
C TRP A 628 -0.28 -0.38 19.17
N PHE A 629 -1.33 -0.85 18.51
CA PHE A 629 -2.54 -1.31 19.17
C PHE A 629 -2.56 -2.84 19.28
N VAL A 630 -2.73 -3.37 20.49
CA VAL A 630 -2.98 -4.80 20.72
C VAL A 630 -4.45 -4.97 21.10
N ALA A 631 -5.16 -5.80 20.34
CA ALA A 631 -6.56 -6.14 20.60
C ALA A 631 -6.69 -7.31 21.58
N GLY A 632 -7.60 -7.19 22.55
CA GLY A 632 -8.22 -8.32 23.25
C GLY A 632 -7.30 -9.31 23.96
N LEU A 633 -6.14 -8.89 24.47
CA LEU A 633 -5.25 -9.75 25.26
C LEU A 633 -5.99 -10.36 26.47
N ARG A 634 -5.66 -11.61 26.79
CA ARG A 634 -6.18 -12.35 27.95
C ARG A 634 -5.04 -13.08 28.66
N PRO A 635 -5.05 -13.21 30.00
CA PRO A 635 -4.04 -13.97 30.74
C PRO A 635 -3.97 -15.43 30.27
N GLU A 636 -2.76 -15.95 30.07
CA GLU A 636 -2.52 -17.38 29.97
C GLU A 636 -2.43 -18.01 31.38
N GLN A 637 -2.44 -19.34 31.46
CA GLN A 637 -2.37 -20.04 32.75
C GLN A 637 -1.09 -19.66 33.52
N GLY A 638 -1.26 -19.13 34.74
CA GLY A 638 -0.16 -18.70 35.62
C GLY A 638 0.39 -17.30 35.34
N GLU A 639 -0.08 -16.60 34.31
CA GLU A 639 0.42 -15.28 33.92
C GLU A 639 -0.26 -14.15 34.71
N ARG A 640 0.45 -13.61 35.69
CA ARG A 640 -0.06 -12.49 36.53
C ARG A 640 0.01 -11.11 35.88
N GLN A 641 0.82 -10.97 34.85
CA GLN A 641 1.02 -9.72 34.10
C GLN A 641 1.45 -10.07 32.66
N ALA A 642 0.95 -9.35 31.68
CA ALA A 642 1.48 -9.40 30.32
C ALA A 642 2.87 -8.76 30.31
N ARG A 643 3.92 -9.54 30.04
CA ARG A 643 5.26 -9.01 29.74
C ARG A 643 5.38 -8.84 28.22
N LEU A 644 5.55 -7.59 27.80
CA LEU A 644 5.69 -7.21 26.40
C LEU A 644 7.13 -6.82 26.10
N GLU A 645 7.68 -7.30 24.99
CA GLU A 645 9.03 -6.99 24.51
C GLU A 645 8.95 -6.34 23.13
N LEU A 646 9.56 -5.15 22.99
CA LEU A 646 9.69 -4.44 21.72
C LEU A 646 11.16 -4.48 21.27
N ARG A 647 11.39 -4.78 19.99
CA ARG A 647 12.72 -4.71 19.35
C ARG A 647 12.67 -3.83 18.10
N ALA A 648 13.75 -3.12 17.81
CA ALA A 648 13.98 -2.54 16.49
C ALA A 648 14.58 -3.61 15.56
N VAL A 649 14.17 -3.63 14.30
CA VAL A 649 14.68 -4.53 13.27
C VAL A 649 15.36 -3.70 12.17
N GLY A 650 16.59 -4.05 11.82
CA GLY A 650 17.35 -3.41 10.75
C GLY A 650 16.98 -3.92 9.36
N GLU A 651 17.51 -3.30 8.30
CA GLU A 651 17.27 -3.76 6.92
C GLU A 651 17.70 -5.23 6.73
N GLN A 652 18.78 -5.65 7.38
CA GLN A 652 19.33 -7.02 7.33
C GLN A 652 18.62 -8.03 8.27
N TYR A 653 17.42 -7.69 8.79
CA TYR A 653 16.64 -8.49 9.75
C TYR A 653 17.36 -8.84 11.07
N THR A 654 18.46 -8.17 11.36
CA THR A 654 19.08 -8.10 12.68
C THR A 654 18.15 -7.37 13.65
N SER A 655 17.96 -7.92 14.84
CA SER A 655 17.10 -7.32 15.88
C SER A 655 17.95 -6.73 17.01
N SER A 656 17.53 -5.59 17.54
CA SER A 656 18.12 -5.01 18.75
C SER A 656 17.90 -5.90 19.98
N ASP A 657 18.58 -5.57 21.07
CA ASP A 657 18.13 -5.95 22.42
C ASP A 657 16.69 -5.48 22.66
N PRO A 658 15.92 -6.18 23.52
CA PRO A 658 14.53 -5.81 23.79
C PRO A 658 14.45 -4.66 24.78
N VAL A 659 13.44 -3.80 24.63
CA VAL A 659 12.90 -3.03 25.75
C VAL A 659 11.56 -3.60 26.16
N THR A 660 11.31 -3.61 27.47
CA THR A 660 10.17 -4.33 28.04
C THR A 660 9.22 -3.41 28.80
N VAL A 661 7.94 -3.73 28.75
CA VAL A 661 6.92 -3.15 29.64
C VAL A 661 6.04 -4.28 30.20
N THR A 662 5.56 -4.13 31.42
CA THR A 662 4.57 -5.03 32.01
C THR A 662 3.22 -4.36 32.15
N HIS A 663 2.15 -5.13 31.98
CA HIS A 663 0.77 -4.71 32.21
C HIS A 663 0.09 -5.74 33.11
N ALA A 664 -0.46 -5.31 34.25
CA ALA A 664 -1.26 -6.17 35.11
C ALA A 664 -2.69 -6.30 34.54
N TRP A 665 -3.26 -7.50 34.66
CA TRP A 665 -4.60 -7.85 34.15
C TRP A 665 -5.74 -7.24 34.95
#